data_AF-A0A3M7MV71-F1
#
_entry.id   AF-A0A3M7MV71-F1
#
_cell.length_a   1.000
_cell.length_b   1.000
_cell.length_c   1.000
_cell.angle_alpha   90.00
_cell.angle_beta   90.00
_cell.angle_gamma   90.00
#
_symmetry.space_group_name_H-M   'P 1'
#
loop_
_entity.id
_entity.type
_entity.pdbx_description
1 polymer ?
#
loop_
_entity_poly.entity_id
_entity_poly.type
_entity_poly.pdbx_seq_one_letter_code
_entity_poly.pdbx_strand_id
1 'polypeptide(L)'
;MASSTPNTGALNTPSRKHKVTVIGSGNWGSTIAKVVAENTAAHPDLFERDVQMWVFEEQVQLKKDSKHYKEGSELSAGPQKLTKIINTFHENVKYLPGIALPHNVIANPDVTDAVRDSSILIFNLPHQFIKNVCKQITGHILPFARGISCIKGIDVQESSIHLFSETIGHELGIYCGALSGANIASEVAQEKWSETTIAYAPPAVDARSGSESSRGDASQLIHRDVHGQPSKADLKPLPAEYPAIDQATVRKLFHRRYFHVSVVSDVASVSLGGALKNVVAVAAGWVDGLGWGDNAKAAIMRIGLLEMISFGHRFFGETVSAETFTEESAGVADLITTCNGGRHVRCAAMSIREGKSIGEIEARELNGQKLQGTLTAYEINTFLKSHGIEKDFPLFTAVHAILEGKAKPEDLPAILEPDSNGVTNGKSGPSKGLSSRPASKQQESILIPPPPLASSRYNRQLLIAPIGLSGQERLSRSSVLIIGLGGLGSPASLYLASAGVGKLGLVDADRVEESNLHRQVVHAEGRVGMSKVMSAMAGCKALNSTIKYEAFEEHLDNKRALEIIEGFDVVLDCTDNPATRYLISDACVVLGKTLISGAAQVTDGQMMALAYPSYSQGNETIVTRAPCYRCIFPRPPPPEMVRSCSEIGILGPVVGAVGTLMATEAIKVIVQGVDGGYGRGRKPTMLLYSAWSADPKNMFRTVGLRGRRSDCVACGDDAKIKKLTRQSIEEGRIDYVSFCGGPPEDVKLLTGEHRIRADEFIKRGNDSQIAAQKFIEWDQQNSVRRKWIGDIEGEPAVVVVVDEEKLPPIEPRAEPVLAATVPLLLILALILGLALGLRGGSGRGQNLPLPSDHGGPYTGDLTYYEPGLGACGITSSSNEKIVAISHRLFDAAQTGSDPNANPLCGTKIRAKRYKEGVGERSVDLTVVDRCVGCAATDIDVTTSAFRELADLDLGRVTVSWSWLG
;
A
#
# COMPACT_ATOMS: atom_id res chain seq x y z
N MET A 1 19.90 35.78 56.74
CA MET A 1 18.94 35.37 55.69
C MET A 1 19.74 35.02 54.45
N ALA A 2 19.83 33.74 54.12
CA ALA A 2 20.41 33.25 52.88
C ALA A 2 19.40 32.24 52.31
N SER A 3 19.01 32.47 51.05
CA SER A 3 17.96 31.76 50.33
C SER A 3 18.45 30.41 49.81
N SER A 4 17.70 29.34 50.11
CA SER A 4 17.85 28.02 49.50
C SER A 4 17.09 27.94 48.17
N THR A 5 17.79 27.51 47.12
CA THR A 5 17.24 27.13 45.81
C THR A 5 16.59 25.74 45.87
N PRO A 6 15.44 25.50 45.20
CA PRO A 6 14.88 24.16 45.05
C PRO A 6 15.52 23.41 43.86
N ASN A 7 15.77 22.13 44.10
CA ASN A 7 16.36 21.15 43.20
C ASN A 7 15.45 20.88 41.96
N THR A 8 16.00 20.93 40.75
CA THR A 8 15.30 20.62 39.50
C THR A 8 15.12 19.10 39.32
N GLY A 9 13.91 18.70 38.93
CA GLY A 9 13.34 17.37 39.08
C GLY A 9 13.93 16.26 38.22
N ALA A 10 13.99 15.07 38.84
CA ALA A 10 14.22 13.79 38.19
C ALA A 10 13.10 13.45 37.19
N LEU A 11 13.47 12.85 36.05
CA LEU A 11 12.53 12.23 35.11
C LEU A 11 11.72 11.15 35.84
N ASN A 12 10.41 11.38 35.98
CA ASN A 12 9.46 10.53 36.68
C ASN A 12 9.45 9.08 36.13
N THR A 13 10.05 8.15 36.87
CA THR A 13 9.78 6.72 36.68
C THR A 13 8.40 6.42 37.28
N PRO A 14 7.49 5.69 36.59
CA PRO A 14 6.18 5.33 37.15
C PRO A 14 6.36 4.62 38.50
N SER A 15 5.65 5.07 39.52
CA SER A 15 5.78 4.55 40.89
C SER A 15 4.80 3.41 41.19
N ARG A 16 3.78 3.20 40.35
CA ARG A 16 2.76 2.14 40.47
C ARG A 16 2.84 1.16 39.31
N LYS A 17 2.25 -0.02 39.50
CA LYS A 17 2.18 -1.11 38.51
C LYS A 17 0.72 -1.45 38.23
N HIS A 18 0.45 -2.01 37.06
CA HIS A 18 -0.89 -2.42 36.69
C HIS A 18 -1.28 -3.74 37.36
N LYS A 19 -2.31 -3.69 38.21
CA LYS A 19 -3.05 -4.88 38.65
C LYS A 19 -4.02 -5.32 37.55
N VAL A 20 -4.08 -6.63 37.29
CA VAL A 20 -4.83 -7.24 36.19
C VAL A 20 -5.83 -8.26 36.73
N THR A 21 -7.08 -8.18 36.25
CA THR A 21 -8.14 -9.13 36.60
C THR A 21 -8.78 -9.73 35.36
N VAL A 22 -8.85 -11.07 35.32
CA VAL A 22 -9.62 -11.82 34.33
C VAL A 22 -11.01 -12.09 34.90
N ILE A 23 -12.02 -11.49 34.26
CA ILE A 23 -13.42 -11.64 34.61
C ILE A 23 -13.97 -12.81 33.78
N GLY A 24 -13.85 -14.02 34.36
CA GLY A 24 -14.33 -15.25 33.76
C GLY A 24 -13.33 -16.41 33.87
N SER A 25 -13.85 -17.61 34.09
CA SER A 25 -13.06 -18.80 34.44
C SER A 25 -13.50 -20.07 33.71
N GLY A 26 -14.20 -19.90 32.58
CA GLY A 26 -14.41 -21.00 31.63
C GLY A 26 -13.09 -21.43 30.97
N ASN A 27 -13.17 -22.35 30.00
CA ASN A 27 -12.01 -22.89 29.30
C ASN A 27 -11.06 -21.78 28.78
N TRP A 28 -11.59 -20.81 28.01
CA TRP A 28 -10.78 -19.68 27.54
C TRP A 28 -10.38 -18.70 28.65
N GLY A 29 -11.17 -18.58 29.73
CA GLY A 29 -10.89 -17.66 30.84
C GLY A 29 -9.69 -18.12 31.66
N SER A 30 -9.62 -19.41 31.95
CA SER A 30 -8.45 -20.01 32.60
C SER A 30 -7.22 -20.01 31.67
N THR A 31 -7.42 -20.22 30.37
CA THR A 31 -6.33 -20.15 29.38
C THR A 31 -5.72 -18.75 29.30
N ILE A 32 -6.55 -17.71 29.20
CA ILE A 32 -6.06 -16.33 29.13
C ILE A 32 -5.46 -15.89 30.48
N ALA A 33 -6.01 -16.34 31.61
CA ALA A 33 -5.42 -16.10 32.93
C ALA A 33 -4.01 -16.72 33.04
N LYS A 34 -3.79 -17.91 32.49
CA LYS A 34 -2.44 -18.52 32.38
C LYS A 34 -1.49 -17.63 31.58
N VAL A 35 -1.88 -17.24 30.36
CA VAL A 35 -1.05 -16.39 29.47
C VAL A 35 -0.71 -15.07 30.15
N VAL A 36 -1.70 -14.40 30.73
CA VAL A 36 -1.55 -13.12 31.41
C VAL A 36 -0.65 -13.25 32.63
N ALA A 37 -0.84 -14.28 33.46
CA ALA A 37 -0.03 -14.50 34.66
C ALA A 37 1.44 -14.83 34.35
N GLU A 38 1.73 -15.53 33.25
CA GLU A 38 3.11 -15.70 32.76
C GLU A 38 3.77 -14.36 32.42
N ASN A 39 3.01 -13.47 31.77
CA ASN A 39 3.52 -12.18 31.32
C ASN A 39 3.61 -11.14 32.43
N THR A 40 2.69 -11.12 33.39
CA THR A 40 2.81 -10.25 34.57
C THR A 40 4.03 -10.62 35.41
N ALA A 41 4.36 -11.92 35.51
CA ALA A 41 5.58 -12.39 36.15
C ALA A 41 6.85 -12.01 35.35
N ALA A 42 6.78 -12.00 34.02
CA ALA A 42 7.90 -11.66 33.14
C ALA A 42 8.16 -10.13 33.02
N HIS A 43 7.17 -9.30 33.33
CA HIS A 43 7.21 -7.85 33.21
C HIS A 43 6.89 -7.14 34.54
N PRO A 44 7.70 -7.36 35.60
CA PRO A 44 7.46 -6.81 36.93
C PRO A 44 7.68 -5.29 37.00
N ASP A 45 8.21 -4.67 35.94
CA ASP A 45 8.32 -3.23 35.77
C ASP A 45 6.97 -2.58 35.42
N LEU A 46 6.05 -3.35 34.81
CA LEU A 46 4.76 -2.84 34.34
C LEU A 46 3.57 -3.35 35.13
N PHE A 47 3.61 -4.62 35.56
CA PHE A 47 2.45 -5.30 36.15
C PHE A 47 2.73 -5.75 37.58
N GLU A 48 1.67 -5.78 38.39
CA GLU A 48 1.69 -6.57 39.62
C GLU A 48 1.77 -8.05 39.26
N ARG A 49 2.50 -8.83 40.07
CA ARG A 49 2.74 -10.24 39.79
C ARG A 49 1.43 -11.03 39.76
N ASP A 50 0.56 -10.82 40.74
CA ASP A 50 -0.64 -11.63 40.92
C ASP A 50 -1.77 -11.18 39.99
N VAL A 51 -2.43 -12.16 39.38
CA VAL A 51 -3.56 -11.97 38.47
C VAL A 51 -4.81 -12.53 39.15
N GLN A 52 -5.79 -11.67 39.39
CA GLN A 52 -7.09 -12.13 39.89
C GLN A 52 -7.85 -12.80 38.75
N MET A 53 -8.49 -13.93 39.03
CA MET A 53 -9.41 -14.60 38.11
C MET A 53 -10.75 -14.77 38.83
N TRP A 54 -11.78 -14.07 38.36
CA TRP A 54 -13.11 -14.24 38.91
C TRP A 54 -13.69 -15.61 38.50
N VAL A 55 -14.09 -16.38 39.51
CA VAL A 55 -14.69 -17.70 39.36
C VAL A 55 -16.10 -17.67 39.94
N PHE A 56 -17.12 -17.88 39.12
CA PHE A 56 -18.46 -18.11 39.64
C PHE A 56 -18.43 -19.37 40.52
N GLU A 57 -18.78 -19.21 41.80
CA GLU A 57 -18.53 -20.28 42.78
C GLU A 57 -19.46 -21.47 42.51
N GLU A 58 -18.85 -22.65 42.40
CA GLU A 58 -19.55 -23.90 42.16
C GLU A 58 -19.01 -24.98 43.09
N GLN A 59 -19.88 -25.93 43.45
CA GLN A 59 -19.47 -27.13 44.19
C GLN A 59 -19.04 -28.20 43.18
N VAL A 60 -17.78 -28.61 43.24
CA VAL A 60 -17.19 -29.62 42.35
C VAL A 60 -16.60 -30.75 43.16
N GLN A 61 -16.92 -31.99 42.78
CA GLN A 61 -16.33 -33.18 43.38
C GLN A 61 -15.22 -33.72 42.48
N LEU A 62 -14.04 -33.96 43.05
CA LEU A 62 -12.94 -34.58 42.32
C LEU A 62 -13.33 -36.01 41.93
N LYS A 63 -13.25 -36.30 40.63
CA LYS A 63 -13.46 -37.67 40.13
C LYS A 63 -12.32 -38.58 40.59
N LYS A 64 -12.60 -39.87 40.80
CA LYS A 64 -11.61 -40.86 41.27
C LYS A 64 -10.41 -41.04 40.34
N ASP A 65 -10.59 -40.76 39.06
CA ASP A 65 -9.55 -40.78 38.01
C ASP A 65 -8.76 -39.47 37.91
N SER A 66 -9.11 -38.44 38.68
CA SER A 66 -8.34 -37.20 38.74
C SER A 66 -6.99 -37.43 39.42
N LYS A 67 -5.91 -36.87 38.87
CA LYS A 67 -4.58 -36.88 39.49
C LYS A 67 -4.53 -36.21 40.88
N HIS A 68 -5.53 -35.39 41.20
CA HIS A 68 -5.65 -34.70 42.50
C HIS A 68 -6.51 -35.48 43.51
N TYR A 69 -7.15 -36.57 43.09
CA TYR A 69 -7.94 -37.41 44.00
C TYR A 69 -7.03 -38.22 44.92
N LYS A 70 -7.26 -38.12 46.23
CA LYS A 70 -6.57 -38.93 47.24
C LYS A 70 -7.59 -39.49 48.20
N GLU A 71 -7.69 -40.81 48.28
CA GLU A 71 -8.58 -41.48 49.21
C GLU A 71 -8.27 -41.05 50.66
N GLY A 72 -9.30 -40.63 51.39
CA GLY A 72 -9.17 -40.07 52.75
C GLY A 72 -8.77 -38.59 52.85
N SER A 73 -8.48 -37.88 51.75
CA SER A 73 -8.23 -36.43 51.78
C SER A 73 -9.53 -35.63 51.95
N GLU A 74 -9.48 -34.56 52.75
CA GLU A 74 -10.59 -33.59 52.92
C GLU A 74 -11.10 -33.07 51.56
N LEU A 75 -10.19 -32.82 50.61
CA LEU A 75 -10.53 -32.31 49.27
C LEU A 75 -11.19 -33.36 48.37
N SER A 76 -11.12 -34.64 48.73
CA SER A 76 -11.70 -35.77 47.98
C SER A 76 -12.92 -36.38 48.68
N ALA A 77 -13.23 -35.96 49.91
CA ALA A 77 -14.31 -36.51 50.74
C ALA A 77 -15.74 -36.10 50.30
N GLY A 78 -15.87 -35.14 49.39
CA GLY A 78 -17.16 -34.63 48.92
C GLY A 78 -17.01 -33.43 47.98
N PRO A 79 -18.12 -32.77 47.60
CA PRO A 79 -18.07 -31.54 46.82
C PRO A 79 -17.30 -30.43 47.55
N GLN A 80 -16.41 -29.75 46.83
CA GLN A 80 -15.61 -28.62 47.32
C GLN A 80 -15.86 -27.38 46.47
N LYS A 81 -15.63 -26.20 47.05
CA LYS A 81 -15.61 -24.93 46.31
C LYS A 81 -14.57 -24.98 45.19
N LEU A 82 -14.98 -24.63 43.97
CA LEU A 82 -14.10 -24.63 42.81
C LEU A 82 -12.91 -23.67 43.01
N THR A 83 -13.13 -22.51 43.64
CA THR A 83 -12.05 -21.57 43.98
C THR A 83 -10.99 -22.18 44.91
N LYS A 84 -11.42 -22.94 45.93
CA LYS A 84 -10.54 -23.67 46.86
C LYS A 84 -9.69 -24.69 46.09
N ILE A 85 -10.30 -25.43 45.16
CA ILE A 85 -9.60 -26.41 44.31
C ILE A 85 -8.56 -25.70 43.43
N ILE A 86 -8.95 -24.64 42.72
CA ILE A 86 -8.05 -23.91 41.82
C ILE A 86 -6.87 -23.32 42.59
N ASN A 87 -7.10 -22.65 43.71
CA ASN A 87 -6.01 -22.05 44.50
C ASN A 87 -5.11 -23.08 45.18
N THR A 88 -5.59 -24.30 45.43
CA THR A 88 -4.78 -25.37 46.05
C THR A 88 -3.93 -26.10 45.03
N PHE A 89 -4.53 -26.49 43.90
CA PHE A 89 -3.89 -27.34 42.91
C PHE A 89 -3.36 -26.58 41.69
N HIS A 90 -3.68 -25.29 41.58
CA HIS A 90 -3.42 -24.45 40.42
C HIS A 90 -3.90 -25.10 39.13
N GLU A 91 -5.13 -25.61 39.16
CA GLU A 91 -5.78 -26.25 38.01
C GLU A 91 -7.28 -26.04 38.07
N ASN A 92 -7.87 -25.62 36.94
CA ASN A 92 -9.32 -25.59 36.80
C ASN A 92 -9.83 -26.96 36.34
N VAL A 93 -9.99 -27.86 37.31
CA VAL A 93 -10.36 -29.27 37.08
C VAL A 93 -11.70 -29.46 36.33
N LYS A 94 -12.55 -28.44 36.30
CA LYS A 94 -13.84 -28.49 35.62
C LYS A 94 -13.76 -27.99 34.18
N TYR A 95 -13.15 -26.84 33.95
CA TYR A 95 -13.21 -26.14 32.67
C TYR A 95 -11.93 -26.24 31.83
N LEU A 96 -10.79 -26.55 32.46
CA LEU A 96 -9.50 -26.74 31.79
C LEU A 96 -8.69 -27.87 32.48
N PRO A 97 -9.22 -29.11 32.50
CA PRO A 97 -8.58 -30.22 33.20
C PRO A 97 -7.22 -30.58 32.58
N GLY A 98 -6.27 -30.97 33.42
CA GLY A 98 -4.93 -31.41 33.02
C GLY A 98 -3.91 -30.29 32.77
N ILE A 99 -4.33 -29.03 32.74
CA ILE A 99 -3.43 -27.88 32.53
C ILE A 99 -3.10 -27.22 33.86
N ALA A 100 -1.79 -27.08 34.14
CA ALA A 100 -1.31 -26.31 35.28
C ALA A 100 -1.43 -24.80 34.99
N LEU A 101 -2.08 -24.09 35.90
CA LEU A 101 -2.11 -22.63 35.95
C LEU A 101 -0.87 -22.13 36.72
N PRO A 102 -0.35 -20.94 36.38
CA PRO A 102 0.70 -20.31 37.17
C PRO A 102 0.26 -20.06 38.62
N HIS A 103 1.19 -20.17 39.57
CA HIS A 103 0.90 -19.98 41.01
C HIS A 103 0.41 -18.57 41.36
N ASN A 104 0.67 -17.58 40.51
CA ASN A 104 0.22 -16.21 40.63
C ASN A 104 -1.17 -15.96 40.00
N VAL A 105 -1.90 -17.00 39.59
CA VAL A 105 -3.35 -16.90 39.30
C VAL A 105 -4.13 -17.13 40.59
N ILE A 106 -4.91 -16.14 41.00
CA ILE A 106 -5.70 -16.17 42.23
C ILE A 106 -7.19 -16.28 41.88
N ALA A 107 -7.79 -17.44 42.13
CA ALA A 107 -9.22 -17.67 41.94
C ALA A 107 -10.03 -16.99 43.04
N ASN A 108 -10.92 -16.07 42.66
CA ASN A 108 -11.73 -15.27 43.58
C ASN A 108 -13.22 -15.46 43.29
N PRO A 109 -14.06 -15.86 44.27
CA PRO A 109 -15.49 -16.05 44.05
C PRO A 109 -16.29 -14.74 43.95
N ASP A 110 -15.78 -13.66 44.54
CA ASP A 110 -16.44 -12.37 44.58
C ASP A 110 -15.91 -11.48 43.45
N VAL A 111 -16.79 -11.12 42.52
CA VAL A 111 -16.41 -10.31 41.37
C VAL A 111 -16.01 -8.89 41.76
N THR A 112 -16.64 -8.33 42.80
CA THR A 112 -16.34 -6.96 43.27
C THR A 112 -14.99 -6.91 43.98
N ASP A 113 -14.65 -7.96 44.73
CA ASP A 113 -13.33 -8.09 45.34
C ASP A 113 -12.24 -8.36 44.30
N ALA A 114 -12.53 -9.21 43.31
CA ALA A 114 -11.57 -9.55 42.25
C ALA A 114 -11.16 -8.33 41.40
N VAL A 115 -12.08 -7.42 41.09
CA VAL A 115 -11.80 -6.23 40.27
C VAL A 115 -11.27 -5.05 41.08
N ARG A 116 -11.29 -5.12 42.41
CA ARG A 116 -10.84 -4.05 43.30
C ARG A 116 -9.40 -3.64 42.95
N ASP A 117 -9.17 -2.33 42.83
CA ASP A 117 -7.87 -1.72 42.49
C ASP A 117 -7.25 -2.17 41.16
N SER A 118 -8.02 -2.85 40.30
CA SER A 118 -7.50 -3.39 39.05
C SER A 118 -7.59 -2.35 37.94
N SER A 119 -6.43 -2.02 37.37
CA SER A 119 -6.33 -1.02 36.29
C SER A 119 -6.58 -1.61 34.90
N ILE A 120 -6.45 -2.94 34.75
CA ILE A 120 -6.74 -3.67 33.51
C ILE A 120 -7.74 -4.80 33.80
N LEU A 121 -8.86 -4.79 33.09
CA LEU A 121 -9.94 -5.77 33.22
C LEU A 121 -10.07 -6.56 31.91
N ILE A 122 -9.95 -7.89 31.98
CA ILE A 122 -10.05 -8.78 30.83
C ILE A 122 -11.37 -9.53 30.92
N PHE A 123 -12.31 -9.21 30.03
CA PHE A 123 -13.65 -9.79 30.04
C PHE A 123 -13.69 -11.06 29.20
N ASN A 124 -13.96 -12.20 29.82
CA ASN A 124 -14.15 -13.45 29.10
C ASN A 124 -15.31 -14.27 29.68
N LEU A 125 -16.52 -13.81 29.36
CA LEU A 125 -17.76 -14.41 29.82
C LEU A 125 -18.63 -14.84 28.64
N PRO A 126 -19.50 -15.84 28.83
CA PRO A 126 -20.65 -16.02 27.95
C PRO A 126 -21.47 -14.72 27.89
N HIS A 127 -21.89 -14.32 26.68
CA HIS A 127 -22.46 -13.00 26.42
C HIS A 127 -23.68 -12.67 27.31
N GLN A 128 -24.49 -13.68 27.63
CA GLN A 128 -25.69 -13.57 28.45
C GLN A 128 -25.44 -13.04 29.88
N PHE A 129 -24.20 -13.14 30.37
CA PHE A 129 -23.84 -12.71 31.72
C PHE A 129 -23.21 -11.32 31.78
N ILE A 130 -22.84 -10.72 30.64
CA ILE A 130 -22.10 -9.45 30.59
C ILE A 130 -22.85 -8.34 31.33
N LYS A 131 -24.10 -8.07 30.93
CA LYS A 131 -24.90 -6.97 31.51
C LYS A 131 -25.06 -7.11 33.02
N ASN A 132 -25.29 -8.33 33.51
CA ASN A 132 -25.44 -8.59 34.95
C ASN A 132 -24.12 -8.45 35.72
N VAL A 133 -22.99 -8.86 35.13
CA VAL A 133 -21.68 -8.71 35.75
C VAL A 133 -21.24 -7.25 35.76
N CYS A 134 -21.43 -6.51 34.65
CA CYS A 134 -21.16 -5.08 34.60
C CYS A 134 -21.91 -4.35 35.72
N LYS A 135 -23.22 -4.60 35.87
CA LYS A 135 -24.03 -4.01 36.96
C LYS A 135 -23.50 -4.29 38.36
N GLN A 136 -22.94 -5.48 38.61
CA GLN A 136 -22.37 -5.83 39.91
C GLN A 136 -21.10 -5.06 40.22
N ILE A 137 -20.25 -4.82 39.20
CA ILE A 137 -18.96 -4.15 39.38
C ILE A 137 -19.00 -2.65 39.15
N THR A 138 -20.10 -2.10 38.62
CA THR A 138 -20.31 -0.64 38.55
C THR A 138 -20.11 -0.02 39.93
N GLY A 139 -19.27 1.00 40.02
CA GLY A 139 -18.90 1.65 41.28
C GLY A 139 -17.84 0.92 42.13
N HIS A 140 -17.39 -0.27 41.72
CA HIS A 140 -16.38 -1.07 42.43
C HIS A 140 -15.04 -1.18 41.68
N ILE A 141 -14.96 -0.66 40.45
CA ILE A 141 -13.74 -0.61 39.63
C ILE A 141 -13.03 0.74 39.78
N LEU A 142 -11.74 0.79 39.41
CA LEU A 142 -11.05 2.07 39.27
C LEU A 142 -11.67 2.87 38.12
N PRO A 143 -11.93 4.18 38.30
CA PRO A 143 -12.62 5.00 37.30
C PRO A 143 -11.77 5.22 36.03
N PHE A 144 -10.46 4.97 36.10
CA PHE A 144 -9.51 5.02 34.99
C PHE A 144 -9.09 3.63 34.51
N ALA A 145 -9.78 2.56 34.93
CA ALA A 145 -9.48 1.21 34.44
C ALA A 145 -9.65 1.13 32.91
N ARG A 146 -9.01 0.14 32.29
CA ARG A 146 -9.12 -0.17 30.86
C ARG A 146 -9.54 -1.63 30.67
N GLY A 147 -10.42 -1.87 29.72
CA GLY A 147 -11.00 -3.17 29.42
C GLY A 147 -10.41 -3.80 28.16
N ILE A 148 -10.40 -5.13 28.11
CA ILE A 148 -10.22 -5.91 26.87
C ILE A 148 -11.26 -7.02 26.86
N SER A 149 -12.15 -7.01 25.86
CA SER A 149 -13.15 -8.05 25.66
C SER A 149 -12.59 -9.20 24.84
N CYS A 150 -12.57 -10.41 25.40
CA CYS A 150 -12.29 -11.66 24.67
C CYS A 150 -13.58 -12.34 24.17
N ILE A 151 -14.70 -11.63 24.23
CA ILE A 151 -16.02 -12.18 23.95
C ILE A 151 -16.30 -12.12 22.45
N LYS A 152 -16.57 -13.27 21.84
CA LYS A 152 -16.93 -13.40 20.42
C LYS A 152 -18.45 -13.30 20.26
N GLY A 153 -18.93 -12.31 19.51
CA GLY A 153 -20.34 -12.09 19.23
C GLY A 153 -20.69 -10.59 19.08
N ILE A 154 -21.96 -10.31 18.79
CA ILE A 154 -22.53 -8.96 18.66
C ILE A 154 -23.85 -8.91 19.43
N ASP A 155 -24.25 -7.74 19.95
CA ASP A 155 -25.58 -7.51 20.54
C ASP A 155 -26.44 -6.81 19.48
N VAL A 156 -27.55 -7.42 19.09
CA VAL A 156 -28.48 -6.86 18.09
C VAL A 156 -29.79 -6.50 18.78
N GLN A 157 -30.20 -5.24 18.67
CA GLN A 157 -31.44 -4.71 19.25
C GLN A 157 -32.29 -4.07 18.16
N GLU A 158 -33.33 -4.76 17.68
CA GLU A 158 -34.31 -4.32 16.64
C GLU A 158 -33.70 -3.69 15.37
N SER A 159 -33.23 -2.45 15.47
CA SER A 159 -32.65 -1.62 14.41
C SER A 159 -31.20 -1.17 14.66
N SER A 160 -30.57 -1.56 15.77
CA SER A 160 -29.17 -1.24 16.07
C SER A 160 -28.34 -2.50 16.34
N ILE A 161 -27.04 -2.37 16.06
CA ILE A 161 -26.03 -3.37 16.36
C ILE A 161 -24.97 -2.74 17.27
N HIS A 162 -24.60 -3.46 18.31
CA HIS A 162 -23.63 -3.01 19.31
C HIS A 162 -22.55 -4.07 19.50
N LEU A 163 -21.31 -3.62 19.71
CA LEU A 163 -20.22 -4.52 20.08
C LEU A 163 -20.22 -4.73 21.59
N PHE A 164 -19.79 -5.92 22.05
CA PHE A 164 -19.69 -6.17 23.49
C PHE A 164 -18.62 -5.30 24.16
N SER A 165 -17.55 -4.94 23.45
CA SER A 165 -16.56 -3.97 23.93
C SER A 165 -17.21 -2.62 24.26
N GLU A 166 -18.07 -2.10 23.38
CA GLU A 166 -18.82 -0.86 23.62
C GLU A 166 -19.84 -1.01 24.73
N THR A 167 -20.57 -2.12 24.77
CA THR A 167 -21.53 -2.40 25.84
C THR A 167 -20.84 -2.37 27.21
N ILE A 168 -19.68 -3.04 27.34
CA ILE A 168 -18.87 -3.01 28.56
C ILE A 168 -18.41 -1.59 28.87
N GLY A 169 -17.90 -0.87 27.87
CA GLY A 169 -17.41 0.49 28.06
C GLY A 169 -18.49 1.47 28.51
N HIS A 170 -19.71 1.34 27.96
CA HIS A 170 -20.87 2.15 28.32
C HIS A 170 -21.36 1.86 29.75
N GLU A 171 -21.53 0.59 30.11
CA GLU A 171 -22.05 0.20 31.44
C GLU A 171 -21.07 0.54 32.58
N LEU A 172 -19.77 0.56 32.29
CA LEU A 172 -18.73 0.75 33.30
C LEU A 172 -18.04 2.12 33.26
N GLY A 173 -18.27 2.91 32.21
CA GLY A 173 -17.59 4.21 32.04
C GLY A 173 -16.09 4.09 31.76
N ILE A 174 -15.64 3.02 31.09
CA ILE A 174 -14.24 2.76 30.78
C ILE A 174 -14.02 2.51 29.29
N TYR A 175 -12.79 2.68 28.80
CA TYR A 175 -12.43 2.26 27.44
C TYR A 175 -12.24 0.74 27.41
N CYS A 176 -12.76 0.08 26.38
CA CYS A 176 -12.66 -1.37 26.22
C CYS A 176 -12.24 -1.74 24.79
N GLY A 177 -11.10 -2.41 24.64
CA GLY A 177 -10.66 -3.02 23.39
C GLY A 177 -11.28 -4.40 23.15
N ALA A 178 -10.80 -5.10 22.13
CA ALA A 178 -11.27 -6.45 21.78
C ALA A 178 -10.12 -7.40 21.45
N LEU A 179 -10.29 -8.69 21.70
CA LEU A 179 -9.37 -9.77 21.35
C LEU A 179 -10.13 -10.83 20.57
N SER A 180 -9.64 -11.14 19.37
CA SER A 180 -10.13 -12.25 18.55
C SER A 180 -9.00 -12.85 17.71
N GLY A 181 -9.17 -14.07 17.22
CA GLY A 181 -8.12 -14.77 16.47
C GLY A 181 -8.37 -16.27 16.33
N ALA A 182 -7.56 -16.89 15.49
CA ALA A 182 -7.50 -18.34 15.29
C ALA A 182 -6.85 -19.05 16.48
N ASN A 183 -7.57 -19.11 17.60
CA ASN A 183 -7.03 -19.55 18.88
C ASN A 183 -7.98 -20.47 19.66
N ILE A 184 -7.79 -21.78 19.51
CA ILE A 184 -8.55 -22.76 20.28
C ILE A 184 -7.98 -22.82 21.71
N ALA A 185 -8.84 -22.63 22.71
CA ALA A 185 -8.45 -22.53 24.11
C ALA A 185 -7.54 -23.66 24.61
N SER A 186 -7.91 -24.91 24.33
CA SER A 186 -7.13 -26.07 24.74
C SER A 186 -5.75 -26.13 24.08
N GLU A 187 -5.59 -25.60 22.87
CA GLU A 187 -4.30 -25.61 22.16
C GLU A 187 -3.37 -24.54 22.71
N VAL A 188 -3.88 -23.33 22.95
CA VAL A 188 -3.14 -22.25 23.60
C VAL A 188 -2.73 -22.66 25.01
N ALA A 189 -3.61 -23.30 25.77
CA ALA A 189 -3.32 -23.82 27.10
C ALA A 189 -2.23 -24.89 27.12
N GLN A 190 -2.14 -25.70 26.05
CA GLN A 190 -1.09 -26.69 25.79
C GLN A 190 0.18 -26.08 25.17
N GLU A 191 0.24 -24.75 25.04
CA GLU A 191 1.37 -24.02 24.46
C GLU A 191 1.66 -24.42 23.01
N LYS A 192 0.63 -24.87 22.28
CA LYS A 192 0.72 -25.01 20.83
C LYS A 192 0.73 -23.64 20.20
N TRP A 193 1.59 -23.48 19.20
CA TRP A 193 1.73 -22.22 18.49
C TRP A 193 0.41 -21.81 17.83
N SER A 194 0.01 -20.56 18.08
CA SER A 194 -1.18 -19.92 17.53
C SER A 194 -1.01 -18.40 17.55
N GLU A 195 -1.93 -17.70 16.90
CA GLU A 195 -1.89 -16.25 16.75
C GLU A 195 -3.24 -15.62 17.13
N THR A 196 -3.20 -14.39 17.63
CA THR A 196 -4.38 -13.59 17.90
C THR A 196 -4.15 -12.14 17.49
N THR A 197 -5.24 -11.44 17.26
CA THR A 197 -5.25 -9.99 17.10
C THR A 197 -5.94 -9.36 18.30
N ILE A 198 -5.33 -8.31 18.85
CA ILE A 198 -5.92 -7.47 19.88
C ILE A 198 -6.12 -6.08 19.31
N ALA A 199 -7.35 -5.62 19.26
CA ALA A 199 -7.65 -4.24 18.94
C ALA A 199 -7.64 -3.39 20.20
N TYR A 200 -6.73 -2.42 20.24
CA TYR A 200 -6.62 -1.44 21.30
C TYR A 200 -6.09 -0.11 20.74
N ALA A 201 -6.96 0.90 20.71
CA ALA A 201 -6.62 2.27 20.38
C ALA A 201 -6.64 3.11 21.66
N PRO A 202 -5.47 3.56 22.19
CA PRO A 202 -5.44 4.32 23.43
C PRO A 202 -6.37 5.54 23.35
N PRO A 203 -7.26 5.75 24.33
CA PRO A 203 -8.19 6.88 24.27
C PRO A 203 -7.41 8.20 24.41
N ALA A 204 -7.87 9.26 23.74
CA ALA A 204 -7.17 10.55 23.72
C ALA A 204 -6.89 11.13 25.12
N VAL A 205 -7.73 10.81 26.10
CA VAL A 205 -7.55 11.21 27.51
C VAL A 205 -6.27 10.64 28.16
N ASP A 206 -5.69 9.59 27.59
CA ASP A 206 -4.44 8.97 28.05
C ASP A 206 -3.19 9.54 27.36
N ALA A 207 -3.35 10.49 26.43
CA ALA A 207 -2.23 11.15 25.78
C ALA A 207 -1.46 12.02 26.79
N ARG A 208 -0.23 11.59 27.14
CA ARG A 208 0.68 12.38 27.98
C ARG A 208 1.28 13.50 27.12
N SER A 209 1.00 14.76 27.45
CA SER A 209 1.53 15.94 26.76
C SER A 209 3.07 15.96 26.83
N GLY A 210 3.73 15.50 25.76
CA GLY A 210 5.19 15.48 25.60
C GLY A 210 5.72 16.43 24.53
N SER A 211 4.89 17.27 23.91
CA SER A 211 5.34 18.27 22.95
C SER A 211 4.48 19.54 23.03
N GLU A 212 5.09 20.68 23.36
CA GLU A 212 4.45 22.02 23.41
C GLU A 212 4.06 22.60 22.03
N SER A 213 3.74 21.77 21.02
CA SER A 213 3.42 22.26 19.67
C SER A 213 1.99 21.98 19.19
N SER A 214 1.07 21.52 20.03
CA SER A 214 -0.33 21.32 19.64
C SER A 214 -1.32 21.89 20.64
N ARG A 215 -1.45 23.23 20.67
CA ARG A 215 -2.74 23.85 20.98
C ARG A 215 -3.65 23.67 19.75
N GLY A 216 -4.09 22.43 19.56
CA GLY A 216 -5.12 22.03 18.61
C GLY A 216 -6.48 22.01 19.28
N ASP A 217 -7.49 22.35 18.48
CA ASP A 217 -8.91 22.49 18.78
C ASP A 217 -9.46 21.53 19.86
N ALA A 218 -10.25 22.04 20.81
CA ALA A 218 -10.82 21.27 21.93
C ALA A 218 -11.75 20.12 21.49
N SER A 219 -12.15 20.12 20.21
CA SER A 219 -12.88 19.05 19.53
C SER A 219 -12.05 17.76 19.32
N GLN A 220 -10.71 17.81 19.42
CA GLN A 220 -9.81 16.67 19.21
C GLN A 220 -9.60 15.77 20.45
N LEU A 221 -10.06 16.18 21.64
CA LEU A 221 -9.91 15.41 22.88
C LEU A 221 -11.10 14.45 23.14
N ILE A 222 -12.14 14.50 22.31
CA ILE A 222 -13.35 13.69 22.48
C ILE A 222 -13.10 12.27 21.94
N HIS A 223 -13.14 11.28 22.84
CA HIS A 223 -13.08 9.87 22.46
C HIS A 223 -14.30 9.52 21.58
N ARG A 224 -14.04 8.87 20.44
CA ARG A 224 -15.09 8.40 19.52
C ARG A 224 -15.35 6.90 19.71
N ASP A 225 -16.61 6.51 19.62
CA ASP A 225 -17.05 5.12 19.61
C ASP A 225 -16.77 4.44 18.27
N VAL A 226 -17.16 3.16 18.11
CA VAL A 226 -16.84 2.41 16.88
C VAL A 226 -17.70 2.82 15.69
N HIS A 227 -18.72 3.65 15.90
CA HIS A 227 -19.49 4.31 14.84
C HIS A 227 -18.93 5.69 14.47
N GLY A 228 -17.81 6.09 15.08
CA GLY A 228 -17.17 7.39 14.84
C GLY A 228 -17.86 8.57 15.54
N GLN A 229 -18.85 8.30 16.40
CA GLN A 229 -19.60 9.31 17.16
C GLN A 229 -18.90 9.62 18.49
N PRO A 230 -19.10 10.80 19.10
CA PRO A 230 -18.66 11.08 20.46
C PRO A 230 -19.14 9.98 21.43
N SER A 231 -18.19 9.28 22.05
CA SER A 231 -18.51 8.21 22.99
C SER A 231 -19.26 8.77 24.19
N LYS A 232 -20.31 8.06 24.62
CA LYS A 232 -21.08 8.39 25.83
C LYS A 232 -20.33 8.05 27.12
N ALA A 233 -19.21 7.33 27.04
CA ALA A 233 -18.42 6.95 28.22
C ALA A 233 -17.62 8.17 28.75
N ASP A 234 -17.85 8.56 30.00
CA ASP A 234 -17.07 9.58 30.71
C ASP A 234 -15.71 9.02 31.15
N LEU A 235 -14.77 8.94 30.20
CA LEU A 235 -13.45 8.37 30.44
C LEU A 235 -12.60 9.25 31.35
N LYS A 236 -12.10 8.67 32.46
CA LYS A 236 -11.09 9.32 33.30
C LYS A 236 -9.67 9.04 32.79
N PRO A 237 -8.77 10.05 32.80
CA PRO A 237 -7.39 9.90 32.38
C PRO A 237 -6.63 8.95 33.32
N LEU A 238 -5.73 8.15 32.76
CA LEU A 238 -4.83 7.30 33.52
C LEU A 238 -3.84 8.16 34.35
N PRO A 239 -3.73 7.97 35.68
CA PRO A 239 -2.80 8.75 36.51
C PRO A 239 -1.34 8.58 36.07
N ALA A 240 -0.55 9.67 36.16
CA ALA A 240 0.84 9.70 35.72
C ALA A 240 1.77 8.71 36.47
N GLU A 241 1.36 8.29 37.67
CA GLU A 241 2.02 7.29 38.51
C GLU A 241 1.98 5.86 37.94
N TYR A 242 1.03 5.56 37.05
CA TYR A 242 0.99 4.28 36.32
C TYR A 242 1.83 4.36 35.04
N PRO A 243 2.32 3.24 34.48
CA PRO A 243 2.78 3.17 33.10
C PRO A 243 1.65 3.49 32.12
N ALA A 244 1.97 3.81 30.86
CA ALA A 244 0.94 3.99 29.84
C ALA A 244 0.34 2.63 29.43
N ILE A 245 -0.99 2.56 29.29
CA ILE A 245 -1.66 1.40 28.69
C ILE A 245 -1.82 1.69 27.19
N ASP A 246 -0.75 1.43 26.44
CA ASP A 246 -0.70 1.56 24.98
C ASP A 246 -0.62 0.18 24.28
N GLN A 247 -0.51 0.17 22.95
CA GLN A 247 -0.41 -1.07 22.18
C GLN A 247 0.82 -1.90 22.57
N ALA A 248 1.92 -1.29 23.00
CA ALA A 248 3.11 -2.00 23.43
C ALA A 248 2.89 -2.68 24.79
N THR A 249 2.26 -1.99 25.74
CA THR A 249 1.87 -2.56 27.05
C THR A 249 0.87 -3.71 26.87
N VAL A 250 -0.15 -3.52 26.02
CA VAL A 250 -1.12 -4.59 25.69
C VAL A 250 -0.42 -5.77 25.03
N ARG A 251 0.48 -5.55 24.07
CA ARG A 251 1.26 -6.63 23.47
C ARG A 251 2.06 -7.41 24.51
N LYS A 252 2.75 -6.73 25.43
CA LYS A 252 3.51 -7.38 26.51
C LYS A 252 2.62 -8.21 27.44
N LEU A 253 1.38 -7.79 27.67
CA LEU A 253 0.44 -8.50 28.55
C LEU A 253 -0.01 -9.85 27.98
N PHE A 254 -0.17 -9.97 26.66
CA PHE A 254 -0.71 -11.18 26.03
C PHE A 254 0.31 -12.00 25.24
N HIS A 255 1.37 -11.38 24.71
CA HIS A 255 2.26 -12.06 23.77
C HIS A 255 3.11 -13.15 24.44
N ARG A 256 3.14 -14.34 23.84
CA ARG A 256 4.00 -15.46 24.22
C ARG A 256 4.64 -16.07 22.98
N ARG A 257 5.69 -16.86 23.14
CA ARG A 257 6.31 -17.61 22.03
C ARG A 257 5.32 -18.58 21.36
N TYR A 258 4.35 -19.10 22.11
CA TYR A 258 3.30 -19.98 21.60
C TYR A 258 1.99 -19.24 21.28
N PHE A 259 1.90 -17.95 21.60
CA PHE A 259 0.70 -17.14 21.41
C PHE A 259 1.09 -15.77 20.87
N HIS A 260 1.26 -15.69 19.55
CA HIS A 260 1.64 -14.47 18.88
C HIS A 260 0.48 -13.47 18.90
N VAL A 261 0.82 -12.18 19.08
CA VAL A 261 -0.16 -11.11 19.25
C VAL A 261 0.20 -10.00 18.27
N SER A 262 -0.68 -9.77 17.31
CA SER A 262 -0.75 -8.50 16.56
C SER A 262 -1.65 -7.54 17.34
N VAL A 263 -1.26 -6.27 17.44
CA VAL A 263 -2.08 -5.24 18.08
C VAL A 263 -2.45 -4.19 17.04
N VAL A 264 -3.75 -3.97 16.84
CA VAL A 264 -4.31 -3.03 15.87
C VAL A 264 -5.18 -1.99 16.56
N SER A 265 -5.57 -0.93 15.86
CA SER A 265 -6.50 0.09 16.40
C SER A 265 -7.97 -0.22 16.13
N ASP A 266 -8.25 -1.13 15.19
CA ASP A 266 -9.59 -1.41 14.64
C ASP A 266 -10.39 -2.40 15.52
N VAL A 267 -11.07 -1.86 16.53
CA VAL A 267 -11.91 -2.64 17.48
C VAL A 267 -13.13 -3.25 16.79
N ALA A 268 -13.70 -2.55 15.80
CA ALA A 268 -14.89 -3.00 15.10
C ALA A 268 -14.61 -4.27 14.30
N SER A 269 -13.59 -4.25 13.44
CA SER A 269 -13.29 -5.40 12.58
C SER A 269 -12.83 -6.62 13.37
N VAL A 270 -12.03 -6.45 14.43
CA VAL A 270 -11.61 -7.57 15.29
C VAL A 270 -12.82 -8.23 15.99
N SER A 271 -13.78 -7.42 16.46
CA SER A 271 -14.99 -7.92 17.11
C SER A 271 -15.92 -8.62 16.11
N LEU A 272 -16.16 -8.00 14.96
CA LEU A 272 -17.00 -8.54 13.88
C LEU A 272 -16.41 -9.83 13.31
N GLY A 273 -15.10 -9.89 13.09
CA GLY A 273 -14.39 -11.08 12.62
C GLY A 273 -14.68 -12.31 13.51
N GLY A 274 -14.63 -12.12 14.84
CA GLY A 274 -14.95 -13.17 15.80
C GLY A 274 -16.41 -13.61 15.82
N ALA A 275 -17.35 -12.71 15.50
CA ALA A 275 -18.79 -12.97 15.52
C ALA A 275 -19.30 -13.60 14.22
N LEU A 276 -19.08 -12.91 13.10
CA LEU A 276 -19.68 -13.20 11.80
C LEU A 276 -19.15 -14.51 11.18
N LYS A 277 -17.89 -14.86 11.44
CA LYS A 277 -17.27 -16.11 10.95
C LYS A 277 -18.09 -17.35 11.31
N ASN A 278 -18.79 -17.33 12.43
CA ASN A 278 -19.54 -18.48 12.93
C ASN A 278 -20.75 -18.79 12.05
N VAL A 279 -21.33 -17.78 11.39
CA VAL A 279 -22.41 -17.94 10.41
C VAL A 279 -21.87 -18.62 9.16
N VAL A 280 -20.71 -18.15 8.67
CA VAL A 280 -20.02 -18.73 7.50
C VAL A 280 -19.62 -20.18 7.77
N ALA A 281 -19.18 -20.49 8.99
CA ALA A 281 -18.81 -21.85 9.39
C ALA A 281 -19.99 -22.84 9.38
N VAL A 282 -21.22 -22.38 9.63
CA VAL A 282 -22.42 -23.21 9.48
C VAL A 282 -22.62 -23.60 8.01
N ALA A 283 -22.55 -22.63 7.10
CA ALA A 283 -22.65 -22.89 5.66
C ALA A 283 -21.53 -23.82 5.16
N ALA A 284 -20.28 -23.59 5.61
CA ALA A 284 -19.15 -24.46 5.28
C ALA A 284 -19.37 -25.91 5.77
N GLY A 285 -20.01 -26.08 6.93
CA GLY A 285 -20.36 -27.40 7.46
C GLY A 285 -21.42 -28.11 6.63
N TRP A 286 -22.42 -27.39 6.11
CA TRP A 286 -23.36 -28.01 5.18
C TRP A 286 -22.68 -28.47 3.89
N VAL A 287 -21.75 -27.69 3.35
CA VAL A 287 -20.94 -28.10 2.19
C VAL A 287 -20.13 -29.38 2.49
N ASP A 288 -19.52 -29.48 3.67
CA ASP A 288 -18.83 -30.70 4.14
C ASP A 288 -19.79 -31.89 4.33
N GLY A 289 -21.02 -31.60 4.75
CA GLY A 289 -22.08 -32.60 4.93
C GLY A 289 -22.58 -33.16 3.60
N LEU A 290 -22.71 -32.30 2.59
CA LEU A 290 -23.15 -32.64 1.22
C LEU A 290 -22.05 -33.28 0.38
N GLY A 291 -20.79 -33.23 0.83
CA GLY A 291 -19.67 -33.84 0.12
C GLY A 291 -19.24 -33.09 -1.14
N TRP A 292 -19.50 -31.78 -1.23
CA TRP A 292 -19.17 -30.95 -2.40
C TRP A 292 -17.67 -30.62 -2.55
N GLY A 293 -16.86 -30.95 -1.54
CA GLY A 293 -15.40 -30.83 -1.57
C GLY A 293 -14.86 -29.42 -1.30
N ASP A 294 -13.53 -29.32 -1.25
CA ASP A 294 -12.81 -28.14 -0.77
C ASP A 294 -13.03 -26.89 -1.64
N ASN A 295 -13.29 -27.06 -2.95
CA ASN A 295 -13.57 -25.94 -3.85
C ASN A 295 -14.86 -25.20 -3.47
N ALA A 296 -15.95 -25.95 -3.21
CA ALA A 296 -17.21 -25.38 -2.78
C ALA A 296 -17.07 -24.73 -1.40
N LYS A 297 -16.32 -25.37 -0.51
CA LYS A 297 -16.05 -24.85 0.83
C LYS A 297 -15.27 -23.54 0.77
N ALA A 298 -14.25 -23.47 -0.09
CA ALA A 298 -13.48 -22.25 -0.33
C ALA A 298 -14.35 -21.13 -0.91
N ALA A 299 -15.28 -21.44 -1.81
CA ALA A 299 -16.23 -20.45 -2.33
C ALA A 299 -17.12 -19.87 -1.21
N ILE A 300 -17.66 -20.71 -0.32
CA ILE A 300 -18.43 -20.26 0.84
C ILE A 300 -17.57 -19.40 1.78
N MET A 301 -16.35 -19.83 2.10
CA MET A 301 -15.43 -19.04 2.93
C MET A 301 -15.14 -17.67 2.30
N ARG A 302 -14.89 -17.62 0.98
CA ARG A 302 -14.64 -16.37 0.25
C ARG A 302 -15.86 -15.44 0.27
N ILE A 303 -17.04 -15.95 -0.08
CA ILE A 303 -18.29 -15.17 -0.08
C ILE A 303 -18.57 -14.65 1.34
N GLY A 304 -18.45 -15.50 2.34
CA GLY A 304 -18.62 -15.12 3.74
C GLY A 304 -17.63 -14.05 4.18
N LEU A 305 -16.35 -14.15 3.82
CA LEU A 305 -15.36 -13.11 4.12
C LEU A 305 -15.74 -11.75 3.48
N LEU A 306 -16.22 -11.76 2.23
CA LEU A 306 -16.66 -10.54 1.54
C LEU A 306 -17.93 -9.94 2.17
N GLU A 307 -18.87 -10.77 2.62
CA GLU A 307 -20.04 -10.31 3.37
C GLU A 307 -19.64 -9.76 4.74
N MET A 308 -18.66 -10.35 5.43
CA MET A 308 -18.11 -9.83 6.69
C MET A 308 -17.53 -8.42 6.52
N ILE A 309 -16.71 -8.23 5.47
CA ILE A 309 -16.13 -6.91 5.12
C ILE A 309 -17.23 -5.92 4.76
N SER A 310 -18.18 -6.33 3.91
CA SER A 310 -19.29 -5.47 3.47
C SER A 310 -20.18 -5.06 4.65
N PHE A 311 -20.41 -5.98 5.60
CA PHE A 311 -21.19 -5.73 6.80
C PHE A 311 -20.46 -4.72 7.70
N GLY A 312 -19.16 -4.91 7.92
CA GLY A 312 -18.33 -3.97 8.67
C GLY A 312 -18.37 -2.56 8.07
N HIS A 313 -18.10 -2.41 6.78
CA HIS A 313 -18.14 -1.09 6.12
C HIS A 313 -19.53 -0.45 6.14
N ARG A 314 -20.59 -1.25 6.03
CA ARG A 314 -21.96 -0.72 5.98
C ARG A 314 -22.41 -0.13 7.31
N PHE A 315 -22.04 -0.75 8.44
CA PHE A 315 -22.57 -0.38 9.76
C PHE A 315 -21.53 0.30 10.67
N PHE A 316 -20.24 0.21 10.34
CA PHE A 316 -19.12 0.73 11.14
C PHE A 316 -18.05 1.41 10.25
N GLY A 317 -18.44 1.93 9.09
CA GLY A 317 -17.53 2.37 8.02
C GLY A 317 -16.50 3.45 8.37
N GLU A 318 -16.67 4.19 9.46
CA GLU A 318 -15.71 5.18 9.95
C GLU A 318 -14.47 4.54 10.63
N THR A 319 -14.60 3.31 11.15
CA THR A 319 -13.55 2.66 11.95
C THR A 319 -13.08 1.32 11.38
N VAL A 320 -13.85 0.70 10.49
CA VAL A 320 -13.56 -0.59 9.89
C VAL A 320 -12.53 -0.48 8.75
N SER A 321 -11.51 -1.33 8.79
CA SER A 321 -10.59 -1.60 7.69
C SER A 321 -10.78 -3.02 7.12
N ALA A 322 -10.86 -3.11 5.79
CA ALA A 322 -10.84 -4.39 5.09
C ALA A 322 -9.54 -5.18 5.35
N GLU A 323 -8.42 -4.49 5.57
CA GLU A 323 -7.12 -5.10 5.87
C GLU A 323 -7.17 -5.91 7.18
N THR A 324 -7.91 -5.44 8.19
CA THR A 324 -8.14 -6.19 9.44
C THR A 324 -8.88 -7.51 9.21
N PHE A 325 -9.70 -7.62 8.17
CA PHE A 325 -10.34 -8.90 7.84
C PHE A 325 -9.41 -9.83 7.03
N THR A 326 -8.50 -9.28 6.22
CA THR A 326 -7.69 -10.07 5.28
C THR A 326 -6.27 -10.37 5.76
N GLU A 327 -5.70 -9.56 6.63
CA GLU A 327 -4.29 -9.65 7.06
C GLU A 327 -4.16 -10.14 8.51
N GLU A 328 -5.17 -9.88 9.35
CA GLU A 328 -5.13 -10.17 10.78
C GLU A 328 -5.75 -11.52 11.14
N SER A 329 -5.27 -12.12 12.26
CA SER A 329 -5.74 -13.41 12.74
C SER A 329 -7.24 -13.40 13.07
N ALA A 330 -7.77 -12.28 13.56
CA ALA A 330 -9.20 -12.11 13.88
C ALA A 330 -10.14 -12.23 12.66
N GLY A 331 -9.62 -12.03 11.44
CA GLY A 331 -10.38 -12.13 10.21
C GLY A 331 -10.22 -13.49 9.55
N VAL A 332 -9.42 -13.54 8.48
CA VAL A 332 -9.29 -14.70 7.59
C VAL A 332 -8.79 -15.95 8.31
N ALA A 333 -7.84 -15.85 9.24
CA ALA A 333 -7.29 -17.02 9.92
C ALA A 333 -8.33 -17.68 10.84
N ASP A 334 -9.06 -16.89 11.63
CA ASP A 334 -10.10 -17.40 12.52
C ASP A 334 -11.27 -17.99 11.71
N LEU A 335 -11.61 -17.37 10.57
CA LEU A 335 -12.59 -17.91 9.63
C LEU A 335 -12.17 -19.29 9.09
N ILE A 336 -10.97 -19.41 8.53
CA ILE A 336 -10.44 -20.68 7.98
C ILE A 336 -10.46 -21.78 9.05
N THR A 337 -9.95 -21.47 10.24
CA THR A 337 -9.87 -22.44 11.34
C THR A 337 -11.26 -22.89 11.78
N THR A 338 -12.20 -21.95 11.87
CA THR A 338 -13.59 -22.26 12.27
C THR A 338 -14.32 -23.10 11.22
N CYS A 339 -14.10 -22.81 9.94
CA CYS A 339 -14.67 -23.56 8.83
C CYS A 339 -14.04 -24.96 8.66
N ASN A 340 -12.83 -25.20 9.16
CA ASN A 340 -12.15 -26.51 9.01
C ASN A 340 -12.24 -27.41 10.25
N GLY A 341 -12.29 -26.86 11.46
CA GLY A 341 -12.21 -27.66 12.70
C GLY A 341 -13.13 -27.21 13.83
N GLY A 342 -14.04 -26.26 13.59
CA GLY A 342 -14.94 -25.73 14.61
C GLY A 342 -16.12 -26.65 14.97
N ARG A 343 -16.70 -26.42 16.16
CA ARG A 343 -17.97 -27.06 16.55
C ARG A 343 -19.12 -26.72 15.60
N HIS A 344 -19.13 -25.51 15.02
CA HIS A 344 -20.14 -25.05 14.07
C HIS A 344 -20.14 -25.86 12.77
N VAL A 345 -18.98 -25.97 12.11
CA VAL A 345 -18.84 -26.77 10.88
C VAL A 345 -19.17 -28.24 11.15
N ARG A 346 -18.70 -28.81 12.27
CA ARG A 346 -18.95 -30.21 12.63
C ARG A 346 -20.45 -30.48 12.80
N CYS A 347 -21.16 -29.67 13.59
CA CYS A 347 -22.58 -29.86 13.83
C CYS A 347 -23.42 -29.66 12.56
N ALA A 348 -23.09 -28.67 11.72
CA ALA A 348 -23.76 -28.47 10.44
C ALA A 348 -23.48 -29.60 9.44
N ALA A 349 -22.28 -30.19 9.42
CA ALA A 349 -22.00 -31.36 8.60
C ALA A 349 -22.79 -32.60 9.05
N MET A 350 -22.90 -32.83 10.37
CA MET A 350 -23.71 -33.93 10.91
C MET A 350 -25.20 -33.74 10.66
N SER A 351 -25.70 -32.50 10.65
CA SER A 351 -27.12 -32.24 10.35
C SER A 351 -27.52 -32.75 8.97
N ILE A 352 -26.63 -32.60 7.97
CA ILE A 352 -26.83 -33.17 6.63
C ILE A 352 -26.72 -34.69 6.64
N ARG A 353 -25.63 -35.23 7.18
CA ARG A 353 -25.34 -36.68 7.14
C ARG A 353 -26.40 -37.51 7.86
N GLU A 354 -27.03 -36.95 8.89
CA GLU A 354 -28.05 -37.62 9.69
C GLU A 354 -29.49 -37.21 9.35
N GLY A 355 -29.69 -36.20 8.49
CA GLY A 355 -31.02 -35.66 8.18
C GLY A 355 -31.76 -35.09 9.39
N LYS A 356 -31.03 -34.50 10.34
CA LYS A 356 -31.58 -33.91 11.58
C LYS A 356 -31.34 -32.41 11.62
N SER A 357 -32.11 -31.69 12.42
CA SER A 357 -31.87 -30.26 12.63
C SER A 357 -30.55 -30.02 13.39
N ILE A 358 -29.91 -28.86 13.15
CA ILE A 358 -28.72 -28.47 13.92
C ILE A 358 -29.03 -28.39 15.42
N GLY A 359 -30.26 -28.02 15.81
CA GLY A 359 -30.68 -27.98 17.23
C GLY A 359 -30.67 -29.35 17.91
N GLU A 360 -31.10 -30.40 17.21
CA GLU A 360 -31.03 -31.78 17.72
C GLU A 360 -29.59 -32.27 17.84
N ILE A 361 -28.76 -31.98 16.83
CA ILE A 361 -27.33 -32.31 16.85
C ILE A 361 -26.62 -31.56 17.98
N GLU A 362 -26.91 -30.27 18.17
CA GLU A 362 -26.39 -29.44 19.27
C GLU A 362 -26.73 -30.06 20.64
N ALA A 363 -27.99 -30.39 20.87
CA ALA A 363 -28.46 -30.94 22.13
C ALA A 363 -27.75 -32.26 22.49
N ARG A 364 -27.46 -33.09 21.48
CA ARG A 364 -26.76 -34.36 21.65
C ARG A 364 -25.25 -34.21 21.81
N GLU A 365 -24.61 -33.38 20.99
CA GLU A 365 -23.14 -33.36 20.84
C GLU A 365 -22.43 -32.37 21.76
N LEU A 366 -23.12 -31.30 22.19
CA LEU A 366 -22.46 -30.18 22.86
C LEU A 366 -22.70 -30.12 24.37
N ASN A 367 -23.29 -31.16 24.98
CA ASN A 367 -23.46 -31.30 26.43
C ASN A 367 -24.02 -30.03 27.12
N GLY A 368 -24.99 -29.39 26.49
CA GLY A 368 -25.63 -28.16 26.98
C GLY A 368 -24.97 -26.84 26.52
N GLN A 369 -23.85 -26.87 25.79
CA GLN A 369 -23.29 -25.67 25.15
C GLN A 369 -24.08 -25.29 23.89
N LYS A 370 -24.33 -23.99 23.71
CA LYS A 370 -25.04 -23.45 22.54
C LYS A 370 -24.09 -23.04 21.40
N LEU A 371 -24.48 -23.36 20.16
CA LEU A 371 -23.83 -22.89 18.95
C LEU A 371 -24.17 -21.42 18.72
N GLN A 372 -23.18 -20.56 18.94
CA GLN A 372 -23.37 -19.12 18.75
C GLN A 372 -23.68 -18.76 17.30
N GLY A 373 -23.21 -19.53 16.31
CA GLY A 373 -23.37 -19.18 14.89
C GLY A 373 -24.82 -19.25 14.41
N THR A 374 -25.65 -20.12 14.99
CA THR A 374 -27.08 -20.17 14.67
C THR A 374 -27.79 -18.95 15.24
N LEU A 375 -27.53 -18.60 16.50
CA LEU A 375 -28.05 -17.39 17.15
C LEU A 375 -27.66 -16.12 16.40
N THR A 376 -26.36 -15.97 16.09
CA THR A 376 -25.85 -14.83 15.33
C THR A 376 -26.47 -14.74 13.93
N ALA A 377 -26.79 -15.86 13.27
CA ALA A 377 -27.50 -15.85 11.99
C ALA A 377 -28.93 -15.29 12.13
N TYR A 378 -29.67 -15.67 13.19
CA TYR A 378 -30.99 -15.11 13.48
C TYR A 378 -30.93 -13.61 13.79
N GLU A 379 -29.99 -13.19 14.63
CA GLU A 379 -29.79 -11.80 15.03
C GLU A 379 -29.45 -10.92 13.81
N ILE A 380 -28.45 -11.34 13.01
CA ILE A 380 -28.04 -10.60 11.81
C ILE A 380 -29.18 -10.52 10.81
N ASN A 381 -29.85 -11.64 10.48
CA ASN A 381 -30.88 -11.58 9.45
C ASN A 381 -32.11 -10.77 9.92
N THR A 382 -32.47 -10.84 11.20
CA THR A 382 -33.52 -9.96 11.78
C THR A 382 -33.18 -8.49 11.57
N PHE A 383 -31.92 -8.12 11.82
CA PHE A 383 -31.41 -6.77 11.60
C PHE A 383 -31.34 -6.37 10.12
N LEU A 384 -30.85 -7.24 9.24
CA LEU A 384 -30.82 -7.00 7.80
C LEU A 384 -32.22 -6.81 7.22
N LYS A 385 -33.18 -7.59 7.72
CA LYS A 385 -34.59 -7.51 7.36
C LYS A 385 -35.24 -6.23 7.83
N SER A 386 -34.95 -5.75 9.05
CA SER A 386 -35.46 -4.46 9.54
C SER A 386 -34.96 -3.27 8.70
N HIS A 387 -33.82 -3.43 8.02
CA HIS A 387 -33.24 -2.44 7.11
C HIS A 387 -33.58 -2.67 5.62
N GLY A 388 -34.25 -3.78 5.27
CA GLY A 388 -34.64 -4.10 3.90
C GLY A 388 -33.47 -4.42 2.95
N ILE A 389 -32.35 -4.90 3.49
CA ILE A 389 -31.08 -5.13 2.75
C ILE A 389 -30.62 -6.59 2.78
N GLU A 390 -31.52 -7.54 3.03
CA GLU A 390 -31.23 -8.97 3.03
C GLU A 390 -30.57 -9.46 1.73
N LYS A 391 -30.89 -8.80 0.60
CA LYS A 391 -30.33 -9.08 -0.73
C LYS A 391 -28.85 -8.72 -0.87
N ASP A 392 -28.36 -7.80 -0.05
CA ASP A 392 -26.96 -7.37 -0.09
C ASP A 392 -26.03 -8.38 0.64
N PHE A 393 -26.63 -9.29 1.41
CA PHE A 393 -25.93 -10.32 2.21
C PHE A 393 -26.54 -11.71 1.96
N PRO A 394 -26.44 -12.23 0.72
CA PRO A 394 -27.15 -13.43 0.31
C PRO A 394 -26.74 -14.68 1.10
N LEU A 395 -25.47 -14.83 1.51
CA LEU A 395 -25.02 -15.96 2.32
C LEU A 395 -25.57 -15.89 3.74
N PHE A 396 -25.46 -14.75 4.44
CA PHE A 396 -26.03 -14.60 5.79
C PHE A 396 -27.53 -14.85 5.78
N THR A 397 -28.23 -14.33 4.78
CA THR A 397 -29.67 -14.55 4.58
C THR A 397 -29.99 -16.01 4.26
N ALA A 398 -29.19 -16.67 3.41
CA ALA A 398 -29.36 -18.09 3.09
C ALA A 398 -29.18 -18.98 4.32
N VAL A 399 -28.15 -18.73 5.15
CA VAL A 399 -27.94 -19.49 6.38
C VAL A 399 -29.15 -19.39 7.30
N HIS A 400 -29.69 -18.19 7.49
CA HIS A 400 -30.91 -18.00 8.27
C HIS A 400 -32.12 -18.74 7.67
N ALA A 401 -32.36 -18.58 6.36
CA ALA A 401 -33.49 -19.23 5.68
C ALA A 401 -33.42 -20.76 5.77
N ILE A 402 -32.23 -21.34 5.68
CA ILE A 402 -32.01 -22.79 5.83
C ILE A 402 -32.25 -23.23 7.28
N LEU A 403 -31.78 -22.47 8.27
CA LEU A 403 -32.03 -22.76 9.69
C LEU A 403 -33.53 -22.71 10.04
N GLU A 404 -34.31 -21.85 9.38
CA GLU A 404 -35.77 -21.77 9.51
C GLU A 404 -36.53 -22.83 8.67
N GLY A 405 -35.83 -23.62 7.85
CA GLY A 405 -36.45 -24.60 6.95
C GLY A 405 -37.18 -23.99 5.74
N LYS A 406 -36.91 -22.71 5.42
CA LYS A 406 -37.46 -22.00 4.25
C LYS A 406 -36.70 -22.26 2.96
N ALA A 407 -35.44 -22.71 3.08
CA ALA A 407 -34.58 -23.14 2.00
C ALA A 407 -33.83 -24.41 2.42
N LYS A 408 -33.21 -25.10 1.45
CA LYS A 408 -32.37 -26.25 1.74
C LYS A 408 -30.90 -25.94 1.49
N PRO A 409 -29.96 -26.62 2.17
CA PRO A 409 -28.54 -26.47 1.92
C PRO A 409 -28.11 -26.66 0.47
N GLU A 410 -28.82 -27.52 -0.28
CA GLU A 410 -28.58 -27.76 -1.71
C GLU A 410 -28.88 -26.54 -2.58
N ASP A 411 -29.70 -25.60 -2.10
CA ASP A 411 -30.09 -24.39 -2.83
C ASP A 411 -29.01 -23.29 -2.76
N LEU A 412 -27.97 -23.46 -1.93
CA LEU A 412 -26.91 -22.46 -1.74
C LEU A 412 -26.31 -21.91 -3.05
N PRO A 413 -25.93 -22.73 -4.06
CA PRO A 413 -25.37 -22.21 -5.30
C PRO A 413 -26.33 -21.29 -6.06
N ALA A 414 -27.62 -21.61 -6.08
CA ALA A 414 -28.64 -20.82 -6.75
C ALA A 414 -28.96 -19.53 -5.98
N ILE A 415 -29.01 -19.59 -4.65
CA ILE A 415 -29.23 -18.40 -3.80
C ILE A 415 -28.05 -17.42 -3.88
N LEU A 416 -26.82 -17.94 -4.03
CA LEU A 416 -25.59 -17.15 -4.10
C LEU A 416 -25.22 -16.73 -5.53
N GLU A 417 -26.02 -17.09 -6.53
CA GLU A 417 -25.82 -16.64 -7.91
C GLU A 417 -26.14 -15.14 -8.00
N PRO A 418 -25.20 -14.30 -8.47
CA PRO A 418 -25.45 -12.87 -8.57
C PRO A 418 -26.51 -12.60 -9.66
N ASP A 419 -27.59 -11.91 -9.29
CA ASP A 419 -28.64 -11.48 -10.23
C ASP A 419 -28.02 -10.78 -11.44
N SER A 420 -28.14 -11.40 -12.63
CA SER A 420 -27.60 -10.89 -13.89
C SER A 420 -28.37 -9.68 -14.47
N ASN A 421 -29.32 -9.11 -13.72
CA ASN A 421 -30.21 -8.03 -14.19
C ASN A 421 -30.31 -6.91 -13.14
N GLY A 422 -29.39 -5.93 -13.24
CA GLY A 422 -29.36 -4.75 -12.39
C GLY A 422 -29.12 -3.44 -13.16
N VAL A 423 -29.87 -3.22 -14.25
CA VAL A 423 -29.96 -1.91 -14.93
C VAL A 423 -31.40 -1.38 -14.85
N THR A 424 -31.59 -0.43 -13.93
CA THR A 424 -32.59 0.66 -13.87
C THR A 424 -34.06 0.44 -13.46
N ASN A 425 -34.46 1.35 -12.53
CA ASN A 425 -35.70 2.14 -12.42
C ASN A 425 -37.03 1.50 -11.94
N GLY A 426 -37.34 1.75 -10.67
CA GLY A 426 -38.41 2.66 -10.23
C GLY A 426 -39.85 2.52 -10.77
N LYS A 427 -40.74 2.16 -9.83
CA LYS A 427 -42.21 2.37 -9.75
C LYS A 427 -43.12 1.41 -10.54
N SER A 428 -43.85 0.57 -9.80
CA SER A 428 -45.30 0.74 -9.57
C SER A 428 -45.84 -0.34 -8.63
N GLY A 429 -46.71 0.07 -7.70
CA GLY A 429 -47.51 -0.82 -6.86
C GLY A 429 -48.63 -1.56 -7.63
N PRO A 430 -49.56 -2.20 -6.90
CA PRO A 430 -49.98 -3.58 -7.14
C PRO A 430 -51.18 -3.70 -8.09
N SER A 431 -51.27 -4.79 -8.85
CA SER A 431 -52.55 -5.20 -9.42
C SER A 431 -52.68 -6.72 -9.57
N LYS A 432 -53.93 -7.13 -9.38
CA LYS A 432 -54.47 -8.47 -9.19
C LYS A 432 -54.32 -9.34 -10.44
N GLY A 433 -54.36 -10.64 -10.20
CA GLY A 433 -54.27 -11.66 -11.25
C GLY A 433 -55.34 -11.54 -12.32
N LEU A 434 -55.00 -12.10 -13.49
CA LEU A 434 -55.98 -12.57 -14.45
C LEU A 434 -55.42 -13.78 -15.22
N SER A 435 -56.37 -14.57 -15.69
CA SER A 435 -56.33 -15.97 -16.08
C SER A 435 -55.57 -16.31 -17.37
N SER A 436 -54.90 -17.47 -17.32
CA SER A 436 -54.95 -18.60 -18.26
C SER A 436 -54.94 -18.42 -19.79
N ARG A 437 -54.06 -19.25 -20.39
CA ARG A 437 -54.07 -19.93 -21.72
C ARG A 437 -53.20 -19.34 -22.83
N PRO A 438 -52.73 -20.16 -23.80
CA PRO A 438 -52.28 -21.55 -23.71
C PRO A 438 -50.89 -21.76 -24.36
N ALA A 439 -50.32 -22.94 -24.12
CA ALA A 439 -49.06 -23.40 -24.70
C ALA A 439 -48.98 -23.17 -26.22
N SER A 440 -47.90 -22.51 -26.67
CA SER A 440 -47.47 -22.55 -28.06
C SER A 440 -46.03 -23.06 -28.13
N LYS A 441 -45.94 -24.23 -28.77
CA LYS A 441 -44.82 -24.88 -29.46
C LYS A 441 -43.40 -24.46 -29.09
N GLN A 442 -42.72 -25.43 -28.48
CA GLN A 442 -41.30 -25.75 -28.65
C GLN A 442 -40.68 -25.06 -29.86
N GLN A 443 -39.84 -24.07 -29.60
CA GLN A 443 -38.68 -23.83 -30.41
C GLN A 443 -37.52 -24.32 -29.56
N GLU A 444 -36.99 -25.51 -29.91
CA GLU A 444 -35.74 -26.01 -29.38
C GLU A 444 -34.70 -24.90 -29.57
N SER A 445 -34.33 -24.22 -28.48
CA SER A 445 -33.08 -23.49 -28.45
C SER A 445 -32.02 -24.57 -28.55
N ILE A 446 -31.45 -24.70 -29.74
CA ILE A 446 -30.17 -25.35 -29.98
C ILE A 446 -29.30 -24.97 -28.79
N LEU A 447 -28.95 -25.96 -27.97
CA LEU A 447 -27.86 -25.84 -27.02
C LEU A 447 -26.66 -25.44 -27.86
N ILE A 448 -26.38 -24.14 -27.94
CA ILE A 448 -25.04 -23.69 -28.20
C ILE A 448 -24.35 -23.94 -26.87
N PRO A 449 -23.49 -24.97 -26.75
CA PRO A 449 -22.71 -25.12 -25.54
C PRO A 449 -21.97 -23.79 -25.32
N PRO A 450 -21.92 -23.26 -24.08
CA PRO A 450 -21.07 -22.10 -23.82
C PRO A 450 -19.68 -22.43 -24.39
N PRO A 451 -19.04 -21.49 -25.14
CA PRO A 451 -17.69 -21.75 -25.62
C PRO A 451 -16.85 -22.14 -24.40
N PRO A 452 -15.98 -23.15 -24.52
CA PRO A 452 -15.45 -23.87 -23.36
C PRO A 452 -14.50 -22.98 -22.57
N LEU A 453 -15.05 -22.13 -21.70
CA LEU A 453 -14.32 -21.47 -20.62
C LEU A 453 -14.10 -22.42 -19.45
N ALA A 454 -14.85 -23.53 -19.38
CA ALA A 454 -14.70 -24.58 -18.38
C ALA A 454 -13.47 -25.50 -18.60
N SER A 455 -12.75 -25.36 -19.73
CA SER A 455 -11.44 -26.00 -20.00
C SER A 455 -10.39 -25.00 -20.51
N SER A 456 -10.50 -23.72 -20.13
CA SER A 456 -9.75 -22.65 -20.79
C SER A 456 -8.36 -22.37 -20.23
N ARG A 457 -7.52 -21.81 -21.10
CA ARG A 457 -6.25 -21.13 -20.79
C ARG A 457 -6.36 -20.16 -19.59
N TYR A 458 -7.55 -19.64 -19.31
CA TYR A 458 -7.80 -18.63 -18.29
C TYR A 458 -8.32 -19.20 -16.97
N ASN A 459 -8.44 -20.53 -16.80
CA ASN A 459 -9.02 -21.13 -15.59
C ASN A 459 -8.39 -20.62 -14.29
N ARG A 460 -7.07 -20.43 -14.24
CA ARG A 460 -6.38 -19.85 -13.07
C ARG A 460 -6.62 -18.35 -12.93
N GLN A 461 -6.74 -17.64 -14.05
CA GLN A 461 -7.04 -16.21 -14.07
C GLN A 461 -8.47 -15.93 -13.58
N LEU A 462 -9.43 -16.82 -13.87
CA LEU A 462 -10.80 -16.76 -13.36
C LEU A 462 -10.90 -16.87 -11.82
N LEU A 463 -9.92 -17.49 -11.16
CA LEU A 463 -9.87 -17.59 -9.70
C LEU A 463 -9.50 -16.26 -9.03
N ILE A 464 -8.94 -15.31 -9.78
CA ILE A 464 -8.56 -14.00 -9.27
C ILE A 464 -9.85 -13.19 -9.09
N ALA A 465 -10.26 -12.99 -7.83
CA ALA A 465 -11.58 -12.43 -7.49
C ALA A 465 -11.92 -11.11 -8.18
N PRO A 466 -10.99 -10.14 -8.34
CA PRO A 466 -11.26 -8.96 -9.15
C PRO A 466 -11.60 -9.24 -10.61
N ILE A 467 -11.02 -10.29 -11.23
CA ILE A 467 -11.27 -10.68 -12.62
C ILE A 467 -12.54 -11.54 -12.69
N GLY A 468 -12.54 -12.73 -12.10
CA GLY A 468 -13.69 -13.65 -12.18
C GLY A 468 -14.15 -13.91 -13.62
N LEU A 469 -15.37 -14.43 -13.77
CA LEU A 469 -15.97 -14.66 -15.09
C LEU A 469 -16.30 -13.34 -15.80
N SER A 470 -16.88 -12.38 -15.07
CA SER A 470 -17.32 -11.08 -15.61
C SER A 470 -16.15 -10.21 -16.10
N GLY A 471 -15.05 -10.17 -15.36
CA GLY A 471 -13.84 -9.48 -15.78
C GLY A 471 -13.15 -10.17 -16.96
N GLN A 472 -13.17 -11.50 -17.01
CA GLN A 472 -12.65 -12.23 -18.18
C GLN A 472 -13.52 -11.99 -19.43
N GLU A 473 -14.84 -11.93 -19.27
CA GLU A 473 -15.76 -11.57 -20.35
C GLU A 473 -15.50 -10.14 -20.84
N ARG A 474 -15.31 -9.19 -19.92
CA ARG A 474 -14.89 -7.81 -20.26
C ARG A 474 -13.57 -7.79 -21.02
N LEU A 475 -12.54 -8.47 -20.53
CA LEU A 475 -11.27 -8.63 -21.25
C LEU A 475 -11.49 -9.14 -22.67
N SER A 476 -12.27 -10.19 -22.84
CA SER A 476 -12.55 -10.80 -24.16
C SER A 476 -13.31 -9.89 -25.12
N ARG A 477 -14.02 -8.88 -24.62
CA ARG A 477 -14.77 -7.89 -25.41
C ARG A 477 -14.02 -6.58 -25.62
N SER A 478 -13.00 -6.33 -24.80
CA SER A 478 -12.22 -5.09 -24.85
C SER A 478 -11.11 -5.13 -25.90
N SER A 479 -10.66 -3.93 -26.23
CA SER A 479 -9.62 -3.65 -27.20
C SER A 479 -8.56 -2.73 -26.61
N VAL A 480 -7.28 -3.09 -26.77
CA VAL A 480 -6.15 -2.30 -26.28
C VAL A 480 -5.21 -1.95 -27.43
N LEU A 481 -4.88 -0.66 -27.55
CA LEU A 481 -3.86 -0.17 -28.48
C LEU A 481 -2.53 0.00 -27.75
N ILE A 482 -1.45 -0.56 -28.30
CA ILE A 482 -0.09 -0.43 -27.76
C ILE A 482 0.73 0.36 -28.78
N ILE A 483 1.21 1.53 -28.38
CA ILE A 483 1.97 2.45 -29.23
C ILE A 483 3.42 2.46 -28.77
N GLY A 484 4.30 1.92 -29.62
CA GLY A 484 5.68 1.58 -29.29
C GLY A 484 5.80 0.14 -28.81
N LEU A 485 6.58 -0.67 -29.54
CA LEU A 485 6.84 -2.08 -29.27
C LEU A 485 8.29 -2.32 -28.83
N GLY A 486 8.94 -1.26 -28.35
CA GLY A 486 10.23 -1.31 -27.68
C GLY A 486 10.16 -1.96 -26.29
N GLY A 487 11.01 -1.52 -25.37
CA GLY A 487 11.20 -2.20 -24.09
C GLY A 487 9.95 -2.31 -23.21
N LEU A 488 9.05 -1.31 -23.27
CA LEU A 488 7.81 -1.27 -22.48
C LEU A 488 6.66 -2.04 -23.15
N GLY A 489 6.42 -1.76 -24.44
CA GLY A 489 5.33 -2.38 -25.19
C GLY A 489 5.54 -3.87 -25.45
N SER A 490 6.80 -4.29 -25.50
CA SER A 490 7.17 -5.69 -25.67
C SER A 490 6.56 -6.62 -24.59
N PRO A 491 6.88 -6.50 -23.29
CA PRO A 491 6.25 -7.30 -22.24
C PRO A 491 4.75 -7.02 -22.08
N ALA A 492 4.32 -5.76 -22.29
CA ALA A 492 2.91 -5.40 -22.16
C ALA A 492 2.02 -6.16 -23.16
N SER A 493 2.47 -6.24 -24.42
CA SER A 493 1.76 -6.96 -25.49
C SER A 493 1.64 -8.46 -25.22
N LEU A 494 2.70 -9.09 -24.72
CA LEU A 494 2.69 -10.51 -24.34
C LEU A 494 1.68 -10.79 -23.22
N TYR A 495 1.71 -9.99 -22.15
CA TYR A 495 0.82 -10.19 -21.00
C TYR A 495 -0.65 -9.90 -21.35
N LEU A 496 -0.93 -8.82 -22.07
CA LEU A 496 -2.30 -8.52 -22.51
C LEU A 496 -2.85 -9.57 -23.48
N ALA A 497 -2.01 -10.09 -24.38
CA ALA A 497 -2.38 -11.19 -25.25
C ALA A 497 -2.71 -12.45 -24.43
N SER A 498 -1.84 -12.81 -23.49
CA SER A 498 -2.02 -13.98 -22.63
C SER A 498 -3.22 -13.86 -21.68
N ALA A 499 -3.58 -12.65 -21.27
CA ALA A 499 -4.73 -12.36 -20.41
C ALA A 499 -6.08 -12.48 -21.15
N GLY A 500 -6.06 -12.59 -22.48
CA GLY A 500 -7.27 -12.78 -23.28
C GLY A 500 -8.02 -11.49 -23.59
N VAL A 501 -7.29 -10.37 -23.76
CA VAL A 501 -7.87 -9.13 -24.33
C VAL A 501 -8.37 -9.42 -25.75
N GLY A 502 -9.62 -9.12 -26.05
CA GLY A 502 -10.31 -9.51 -27.28
C GLY A 502 -9.64 -9.02 -28.57
N LYS A 503 -9.11 -7.80 -28.56
CA LYS A 503 -8.38 -7.19 -29.68
C LYS A 503 -7.14 -6.42 -29.22
N LEU A 504 -5.99 -6.65 -29.84
CA LEU A 504 -4.77 -5.86 -29.65
C LEU A 504 -4.36 -5.14 -30.93
N GLY A 505 -4.24 -3.82 -30.84
CA GLY A 505 -3.62 -2.98 -31.87
C GLY A 505 -2.15 -2.77 -31.54
N LEU A 506 -1.27 -2.99 -32.50
CA LEU A 506 0.18 -2.89 -32.34
C LEU A 506 0.71 -1.83 -33.32
N VAL A 507 1.28 -0.74 -32.78
CA VAL A 507 1.80 0.38 -33.57
C VAL A 507 3.29 0.55 -33.31
N ASP A 508 4.11 0.45 -34.35
CA ASP A 508 5.54 0.74 -34.34
C ASP A 508 6.04 0.85 -35.78
N ALA A 509 7.01 1.73 -36.05
CA ALA A 509 7.56 1.92 -37.39
C ALA A 509 8.92 1.22 -37.57
N ASP A 510 9.55 0.80 -36.48
CA ASP A 510 10.92 0.30 -36.49
C ASP A 510 10.97 -1.18 -36.90
N ARG A 511 12.18 -1.62 -37.21
CA ARG A 511 12.53 -3.03 -37.40
C ARG A 511 13.24 -3.58 -36.17
N VAL A 512 13.20 -4.91 -36.00
CA VAL A 512 13.90 -5.61 -34.94
C VAL A 512 15.41 -5.52 -35.20
N GLU A 513 16.14 -5.05 -34.21
CA GLU A 513 17.60 -4.97 -34.22
C GLU A 513 18.19 -5.87 -33.13
N GLU A 514 19.33 -6.50 -33.41
CA GLU A 514 20.02 -7.36 -32.45
C GLU A 514 20.39 -6.61 -31.16
N SER A 515 20.86 -5.37 -31.30
CA SER A 515 21.20 -4.44 -30.21
C SER A 515 20.04 -4.18 -29.24
N ASN A 516 18.81 -4.48 -29.64
CA ASN A 516 17.58 -4.20 -28.91
C ASN A 516 17.03 -5.43 -28.16
N LEU A 517 17.49 -6.65 -28.49
CA LEU A 517 16.91 -7.90 -27.98
C LEU A 517 17.07 -8.10 -26.47
N HIS A 518 18.12 -7.55 -25.86
CA HIS A 518 18.36 -7.65 -24.41
C HIS A 518 17.28 -6.97 -23.55
N ARG A 519 16.42 -6.14 -24.14
CA ARG A 519 15.35 -5.40 -23.45
C ARG A 519 13.96 -5.54 -24.10
N GLN A 520 13.84 -6.19 -25.25
CA GLN A 520 12.58 -6.33 -26.01
C GLN A 520 12.19 -7.80 -26.19
N VAL A 521 11.68 -8.39 -25.11
CA VAL A 521 11.41 -9.84 -24.95
C VAL A 521 10.35 -10.46 -25.88
N VAL A 522 9.59 -9.64 -26.62
CA VAL A 522 8.58 -10.09 -27.60
C VAL A 522 9.23 -10.47 -28.93
N HIS A 523 10.40 -9.90 -29.21
CA HIS A 523 11.20 -10.16 -30.40
C HIS A 523 12.17 -11.32 -30.15
N ALA A 524 12.74 -11.87 -31.22
CA ALA A 524 13.72 -12.94 -31.14
C ALA A 524 14.78 -12.75 -32.21
N GLU A 525 15.96 -13.33 -31.98
CA GLU A 525 17.12 -13.27 -32.88
C GLU A 525 16.78 -13.71 -34.31
N GLY A 526 16.01 -14.80 -34.47
CA GLY A 526 15.55 -15.26 -35.77
C GLY A 526 14.56 -14.34 -36.51
N ARG A 527 14.22 -13.18 -35.93
CA ARG A 527 13.32 -12.16 -36.51
C ARG A 527 14.00 -10.79 -36.66
N VAL A 528 15.33 -10.70 -36.52
CA VAL A 528 16.09 -9.47 -36.82
C VAL A 528 15.82 -9.03 -38.26
N GLY A 529 15.62 -7.72 -38.45
CA GLY A 529 15.25 -7.11 -39.72
C GLY A 529 13.75 -7.16 -40.05
N MET A 530 12.95 -7.96 -39.32
CA MET A 530 11.49 -7.93 -39.43
C MET A 530 10.94 -6.65 -38.81
N SER A 531 9.82 -6.14 -39.31
CA SER A 531 9.06 -5.08 -38.64
C SER A 531 8.75 -5.46 -37.19
N LYS A 532 8.90 -4.52 -36.24
CA LYS A 532 8.60 -4.76 -34.83
C LYS A 532 7.13 -5.14 -34.64
N VAL A 533 6.20 -4.55 -35.39
CA VAL A 533 4.77 -4.90 -35.34
C VAL A 533 4.55 -6.36 -35.72
N MET A 534 5.12 -6.79 -36.85
CA MET A 534 4.93 -8.15 -37.34
C MET A 534 5.65 -9.17 -36.45
N SER A 535 6.83 -8.83 -35.93
CA SER A 535 7.51 -9.66 -34.94
C SER A 535 6.70 -9.73 -33.64
N ALA A 536 6.18 -8.64 -33.11
CA ALA A 536 5.40 -8.64 -31.88
C ALA A 536 4.12 -9.45 -32.05
N MET A 537 3.41 -9.27 -33.18
CA MET A 537 2.23 -10.07 -33.51
C MET A 537 2.55 -11.57 -33.56
N ALA A 538 3.68 -11.96 -34.16
CA ALA A 538 4.11 -13.36 -34.18
C ALA A 538 4.39 -13.89 -32.75
N GLY A 539 5.02 -13.09 -31.89
CA GLY A 539 5.28 -13.46 -30.49
C GLY A 539 3.99 -13.62 -29.69
N CYS A 540 3.07 -12.67 -29.81
CA CYS A 540 1.77 -12.71 -29.15
C CYS A 540 0.90 -13.87 -29.65
N LYS A 541 0.86 -14.14 -30.96
CA LYS A 541 0.12 -15.27 -31.54
C LYS A 541 0.66 -16.63 -31.09
N ALA A 542 1.97 -16.73 -30.85
CA ALA A 542 2.56 -17.95 -30.30
C ALA A 542 2.07 -18.24 -28.87
N LEU A 543 1.76 -17.19 -28.08
CA LEU A 543 1.15 -17.34 -26.75
C LEU A 543 -0.37 -17.57 -26.83
N ASN A 544 -1.07 -16.76 -27.63
CA ASN A 544 -2.52 -16.76 -27.67
C ASN A 544 -3.08 -16.37 -29.03
N SER A 545 -3.23 -17.34 -29.92
CA SER A 545 -3.78 -17.13 -31.26
C SER A 545 -5.30 -16.88 -31.31
N THR A 546 -6.02 -16.93 -30.18
CA THR A 546 -7.49 -16.84 -30.16
C THR A 546 -8.03 -15.40 -30.16
N ILE A 547 -7.17 -14.41 -29.97
CA ILE A 547 -7.56 -12.99 -29.94
C ILE A 547 -7.29 -12.31 -31.28
N LYS A 548 -7.93 -11.16 -31.52
CA LYS A 548 -7.73 -10.38 -32.74
C LYS A 548 -6.48 -9.50 -32.62
N TYR A 549 -5.70 -9.43 -33.69
CA TYR A 549 -4.52 -8.57 -33.78
C TYR A 549 -4.67 -7.64 -34.97
N GLU A 550 -4.33 -6.37 -34.75
CA GLU A 550 -4.36 -5.31 -35.76
C GLU A 550 -2.98 -4.65 -35.81
N ALA A 551 -2.41 -4.57 -37.00
CA ALA A 551 -1.02 -4.19 -37.24
C ALA A 551 -0.95 -2.83 -37.92
N PHE A 552 -0.19 -1.91 -37.33
CA PHE A 552 0.05 -0.56 -37.86
C PHE A 552 1.56 -0.32 -37.93
N GLU A 553 2.16 -0.63 -39.07
CA GLU A 553 3.60 -0.49 -39.35
C GLU A 553 3.99 0.96 -39.71
N GLU A 554 3.55 1.92 -38.90
CA GLU A 554 3.71 3.36 -39.17
C GLU A 554 4.01 4.18 -37.92
N HIS A 555 4.65 5.33 -38.10
CA HIS A 555 4.79 6.31 -37.03
C HIS A 555 3.44 6.97 -36.78
N LEU A 556 3.08 7.11 -35.51
CA LEU A 556 1.85 7.80 -35.16
C LEU A 556 2.03 9.30 -35.36
N ASP A 557 1.32 9.87 -36.34
CA ASP A 557 1.32 11.29 -36.65
C ASP A 557 -0.06 11.93 -36.43
N ASN A 558 -0.14 13.25 -36.61
CA ASN A 558 -1.38 14.02 -36.43
C ASN A 558 -2.55 13.53 -37.29
N LYS A 559 -2.28 12.92 -38.44
CA LYS A 559 -3.30 12.48 -39.41
C LYS A 559 -3.87 11.11 -39.05
N ARG A 560 -3.01 10.21 -38.57
CA ARG A 560 -3.38 8.83 -38.25
C ARG A 560 -3.80 8.64 -36.79
N ALA A 561 -3.30 9.47 -35.87
CA ALA A 561 -3.48 9.28 -34.43
C ALA A 561 -4.94 9.09 -34.00
N LEU A 562 -5.83 9.99 -34.42
CA LEU A 562 -7.23 9.92 -34.01
C LEU A 562 -7.95 8.72 -34.62
N GLU A 563 -7.72 8.42 -35.91
CA GLU A 563 -8.33 7.28 -36.60
C GLU A 563 -7.97 5.96 -35.93
N ILE A 564 -6.68 5.76 -35.63
CA ILE A 564 -6.21 4.52 -35.01
C ILE A 564 -6.72 4.42 -33.57
N ILE A 565 -6.57 5.47 -32.76
CA ILE A 565 -6.94 5.45 -31.33
C ILE A 565 -8.45 5.26 -31.12
N GLU A 566 -9.28 5.81 -32.01
CA GLU A 566 -10.74 5.73 -31.90
C GLU A 566 -11.26 4.29 -31.84
N GLY A 567 -10.60 3.38 -32.57
CA GLY A 567 -10.95 1.96 -32.67
C GLY A 567 -10.60 1.11 -31.45
N PHE A 568 -10.09 1.69 -30.36
CA PHE A 568 -9.67 0.96 -29.15
C PHE A 568 -10.25 1.56 -27.85
N ASP A 569 -10.38 0.74 -26.81
CA ASP A 569 -10.98 1.16 -25.52
C ASP A 569 -9.94 1.77 -24.57
N VAL A 570 -8.74 1.18 -24.54
CA VAL A 570 -7.62 1.59 -23.69
C VAL A 570 -6.36 1.76 -24.55
N VAL A 571 -5.59 2.81 -24.29
CA VAL A 571 -4.34 3.11 -25.00
C VAL A 571 -3.16 3.00 -24.05
N LEU A 572 -2.11 2.30 -24.47
CA LEU A 572 -0.81 2.26 -23.81
C LEU A 572 0.20 3.10 -24.60
N ASP A 573 0.70 4.16 -23.97
CA ASP A 573 1.86 4.91 -24.44
C ASP A 573 3.13 4.26 -23.90
N CYS A 574 3.79 3.51 -24.79
CA CYS A 574 5.07 2.85 -24.57
C CYS A 574 6.20 3.54 -25.34
N THR A 575 6.00 4.80 -25.74
CA THR A 575 6.95 5.55 -26.57
C THR A 575 8.04 6.20 -25.73
N ASP A 576 9.22 6.38 -26.33
CA ASP A 576 10.35 7.11 -25.77
C ASP A 576 10.47 8.54 -26.34
N ASN A 577 9.58 8.93 -27.24
CA ASN A 577 9.55 10.25 -27.87
C ASN A 577 8.53 11.18 -27.18
N PRO A 578 8.96 12.31 -26.57
CA PRO A 578 8.07 13.28 -25.96
C PRO A 578 6.97 13.82 -26.89
N ALA A 579 7.29 14.10 -28.17
CA ALA A 579 6.32 14.64 -29.12
C ALA A 579 5.15 13.68 -29.35
N THR A 580 5.45 12.40 -29.58
CA THR A 580 4.45 11.34 -29.73
C THR A 580 3.64 11.18 -28.45
N ARG A 581 4.25 11.28 -27.27
CA ARG A 581 3.54 11.19 -25.99
C ARG A 581 2.50 12.31 -25.80
N TYR A 582 2.83 13.55 -26.16
CA TYR A 582 1.85 14.65 -26.13
C TYR A 582 0.71 14.42 -27.12
N LEU A 583 1.02 13.98 -28.35
CA LEU A 583 0.02 13.65 -29.37
C LEU A 583 -0.94 12.54 -28.89
N ILE A 584 -0.42 11.44 -28.34
CA ILE A 584 -1.24 10.34 -27.80
C ILE A 584 -2.16 10.85 -26.69
N SER A 585 -1.62 11.62 -25.73
CA SER A 585 -2.43 12.16 -24.64
C SER A 585 -3.52 13.09 -25.13
N ASP A 586 -3.22 13.98 -26.08
CA ASP A 586 -4.20 14.94 -26.60
C ASP A 586 -5.27 14.21 -27.43
N ALA A 587 -4.90 13.21 -28.22
CA ALA A 587 -5.84 12.34 -28.94
C ALA A 587 -6.76 11.56 -27.99
N CYS A 588 -6.22 10.96 -26.92
CA CYS A 588 -7.02 10.26 -25.91
C CYS A 588 -8.02 11.19 -25.22
N VAL A 589 -7.63 12.43 -24.90
CA VAL A 589 -8.54 13.42 -24.31
C VAL A 589 -9.69 13.76 -25.27
N VAL A 590 -9.37 14.03 -26.55
CA VAL A 590 -10.37 14.38 -27.57
C VAL A 590 -11.35 13.22 -27.81
N LEU A 591 -10.87 11.97 -27.77
CA LEU A 591 -11.66 10.77 -28.03
C LEU A 591 -12.29 10.15 -26.78
N GLY A 592 -12.04 10.71 -25.60
CA GLY A 592 -12.51 10.17 -24.33
C GLY A 592 -11.95 8.78 -24.01
N LYS A 593 -10.69 8.52 -24.32
CA LYS A 593 -10.04 7.22 -24.12
C LYS A 593 -9.15 7.23 -22.88
N THR A 594 -9.17 6.13 -22.14
CA THR A 594 -8.24 5.91 -21.03
C THR A 594 -6.82 5.72 -21.56
N LEU A 595 -5.87 6.47 -21.01
CA LEU A 595 -4.45 6.37 -21.36
C LEU A 595 -3.64 5.82 -20.18
N ILE A 596 -2.80 4.82 -20.42
CA ILE A 596 -1.75 4.37 -19.50
C ILE A 596 -0.41 4.72 -20.13
N SER A 597 0.34 5.63 -19.51
CA SER A 597 1.64 6.09 -20.01
C SER A 597 2.76 5.58 -19.11
N GLY A 598 3.78 5.00 -19.74
CA GLY A 598 4.99 4.52 -19.08
C GLY A 598 6.22 5.22 -19.62
N ALA A 599 7.25 5.34 -18.78
CA ALA A 599 8.58 5.75 -19.19
C ALA A 599 9.63 5.02 -18.35
N ALA A 600 10.84 4.89 -18.89
CA ALA A 600 11.97 4.35 -18.15
C ALA A 600 13.27 4.95 -18.68
N GLN A 601 14.26 5.07 -17.81
CA GLN A 601 15.59 5.59 -18.13
C GLN A 601 16.62 4.95 -17.18
N VAL A 602 17.74 4.46 -17.71
CA VAL A 602 18.81 3.79 -16.95
C VAL A 602 18.29 2.66 -16.04
N THR A 603 18.06 2.94 -14.76
CA THR A 603 17.61 2.01 -13.71
C THR A 603 16.21 2.29 -13.20
N ASP A 604 15.58 3.36 -13.68
CA ASP A 604 14.36 3.92 -13.11
C ASP A 604 13.21 3.90 -14.12
N GLY A 605 12.01 3.72 -13.59
CA GLY A 605 10.78 3.54 -14.33
C GLY A 605 9.64 4.33 -13.71
N GLN A 606 8.68 4.72 -14.53
CA GLN A 606 7.46 5.36 -14.07
C GLN A 606 6.24 4.89 -14.86
N MET A 607 5.08 4.87 -14.20
CA MET A 607 3.80 4.58 -14.81
C MET A 607 2.70 5.45 -14.21
N MET A 608 1.83 5.95 -15.08
CA MET A 608 0.64 6.72 -14.70
C MET A 608 -0.53 6.34 -15.59
N ALA A 609 -1.72 6.44 -15.04
CA ALA A 609 -2.94 6.28 -15.79
C ALA A 609 -3.72 7.62 -15.76
N LEU A 610 -4.22 8.01 -16.93
CA LEU A 610 -4.58 9.37 -17.31
C LEU A 610 -5.87 9.37 -18.14
N ALA A 611 -6.48 10.56 -18.24
CA ALA A 611 -7.52 10.88 -19.24
C ALA A 611 -8.75 9.94 -19.28
N TYR A 612 -9.18 9.33 -18.17
CA TYR A 612 -10.37 8.47 -18.19
C TYR A 612 -11.66 9.27 -18.50
N PRO A 613 -12.58 8.72 -19.33
CA PRO A 613 -13.81 9.40 -19.72
C PRO A 613 -14.73 9.69 -18.54
N SER A 614 -15.50 10.78 -18.67
CA SER A 614 -16.59 11.10 -17.72
C SER A 614 -17.76 10.16 -17.96
N TYR A 615 -18.47 9.78 -16.90
CA TYR A 615 -19.61 8.85 -17.00
C TYR A 615 -20.88 9.46 -16.40
N SER A 616 -22.03 9.10 -16.96
CA SER A 616 -23.33 9.58 -16.48
C SER A 616 -23.99 8.55 -15.57
N GLN A 617 -24.51 9.01 -14.43
CA GLN A 617 -25.33 8.20 -13.52
C GLN A 617 -26.71 8.87 -13.41
N GLY A 618 -27.71 8.33 -14.10
CA GLY A 618 -29.01 8.99 -14.23
C GLY A 618 -28.91 10.26 -15.07
N ASN A 619 -29.48 11.38 -14.58
CA ASN A 619 -29.39 12.69 -15.25
C ASN A 619 -28.11 13.48 -14.90
N GLU A 620 -27.22 12.95 -14.04
CA GLU A 620 -25.98 13.62 -13.65
C GLU A 620 -24.77 13.05 -14.40
N THR A 621 -24.03 13.91 -15.09
CA THR A 621 -22.72 13.59 -15.66
C THR A 621 -21.66 13.75 -14.57
N ILE A 622 -21.14 12.63 -14.07
CA ILE A 622 -20.01 12.62 -13.15
C ILE A 622 -18.75 12.79 -13.97
N VAL A 623 -18.22 14.01 -13.92
CA VAL A 623 -16.98 14.36 -14.61
C VAL A 623 -15.79 13.77 -13.85
N THR A 624 -15.10 12.83 -14.47
CA THR A 624 -13.85 12.26 -13.96
C THR A 624 -12.77 13.36 -13.88
N ARG A 625 -12.13 13.50 -12.71
CA ARG A 625 -11.10 14.53 -12.44
C ARG A 625 -9.67 14.10 -12.79
N ALA A 626 -9.49 13.09 -13.63
CA ALA A 626 -8.16 12.60 -13.95
C ALA A 626 -7.38 13.60 -14.82
N PRO A 627 -6.10 13.86 -14.50
CA PRO A 627 -5.25 14.72 -15.31
C PRO A 627 -4.94 14.07 -16.65
N CYS A 628 -4.80 14.88 -17.70
CA CYS A 628 -4.09 14.47 -18.92
C CYS A 628 -2.57 14.66 -18.75
N TYR A 629 -1.77 14.25 -19.73
CA TYR A 629 -0.31 14.40 -19.66
C TYR A 629 0.11 15.86 -19.47
N ARG A 630 -0.54 16.81 -20.16
CA ARG A 630 -0.31 18.26 -20.02
C ARG A 630 -0.68 18.83 -18.65
N CYS A 631 -1.57 18.18 -17.89
CA CYS A 631 -1.86 18.61 -16.52
C CYS A 631 -0.66 18.36 -15.58
N ILE A 632 0.12 17.32 -15.87
CA ILE A 632 1.29 16.91 -15.08
C ILE A 632 2.55 17.59 -15.63
N PHE A 633 2.74 17.54 -16.95
CA PHE A 633 3.87 18.11 -17.67
C PHE A 633 3.36 19.16 -18.66
N PRO A 634 3.03 20.38 -18.19
CA PRO A 634 2.45 21.40 -19.05
C PRO A 634 3.43 21.99 -20.06
N ARG A 635 4.72 21.90 -19.76
CA ARG A 635 5.81 22.29 -20.65
C ARG A 635 6.68 21.07 -20.91
N PRO A 636 7.06 20.80 -22.17
CA PRO A 636 7.96 19.71 -22.48
C PRO A 636 9.34 19.99 -21.85
N PRO A 637 10.10 18.93 -21.54
CA PRO A 637 11.48 19.10 -21.11
C PRO A 637 12.32 19.77 -22.23
N PRO A 638 13.29 20.64 -21.87
CA PRO A 638 14.28 21.17 -22.80
C PRO A 638 14.88 20.07 -23.70
N PRO A 639 15.08 20.32 -25.01
CA PRO A 639 15.62 19.33 -25.94
C PRO A 639 16.94 18.68 -25.48
N GLU A 640 17.79 19.45 -24.80
CA GLU A 640 19.10 18.99 -24.28
C GLU A 640 18.99 17.93 -23.17
N MET A 641 17.83 17.84 -22.50
CA MET A 641 17.53 16.81 -21.49
C MET A 641 16.81 15.59 -22.07
N VAL A 642 16.40 15.64 -23.34
CA VAL A 642 15.74 14.53 -24.05
C VAL A 642 16.83 13.71 -24.75
N ARG A 643 17.44 12.77 -24.03
CA ARG A 643 18.35 11.79 -24.63
C ARG A 643 17.62 10.46 -24.82
N SER A 644 17.87 9.78 -25.93
CA SER A 644 17.25 8.49 -26.22
C SER A 644 17.77 7.39 -25.29
N CYS A 645 16.96 6.34 -25.06
CA CYS A 645 17.41 5.17 -24.27
C CYS A 645 18.65 4.49 -24.87
N SER A 646 18.87 4.64 -26.18
CA SER A 646 20.07 4.20 -26.91
C SER A 646 21.33 4.99 -26.57
N GLU A 647 21.21 6.24 -26.13
CA GLU A 647 22.36 7.11 -25.82
C GLU A 647 22.83 7.00 -24.36
N ILE A 648 21.91 6.79 -23.42
CA ILE A 648 22.23 6.69 -21.98
C ILE A 648 22.35 5.23 -21.52
N GLY A 649 21.79 4.28 -22.28
CA GLY A 649 21.65 2.89 -21.85
C GLY A 649 20.46 2.67 -20.92
N ILE A 650 19.94 1.46 -20.91
CA ILE A 650 18.74 1.08 -20.16
C ILE A 650 18.84 -0.36 -19.68
N LEU A 651 18.52 -0.59 -18.40
CA LEU A 651 18.49 -1.93 -17.82
C LEU A 651 17.22 -2.66 -18.29
N GLY A 652 17.37 -3.73 -19.08
CA GLY A 652 16.25 -4.49 -19.67
C GLY A 652 15.14 -4.88 -18.68
N PRO A 653 15.46 -5.42 -17.48
CA PRO A 653 14.47 -5.69 -16.45
C PRO A 653 13.61 -4.49 -16.02
N VAL A 654 14.09 -3.24 -16.13
CA VAL A 654 13.33 -2.04 -15.76
C VAL A 654 12.17 -1.85 -16.71
N VAL A 655 12.44 -1.85 -18.02
CA VAL A 655 11.38 -1.74 -19.04
C VAL A 655 10.47 -2.97 -19.03
N GLY A 656 11.02 -4.15 -18.71
CA GLY A 656 10.28 -5.37 -18.42
C GLY A 656 9.24 -5.19 -17.31
N ALA A 657 9.69 -4.68 -16.15
CA ALA A 657 8.84 -4.44 -14.98
C ALA A 657 7.78 -3.38 -15.26
N VAL A 658 8.17 -2.23 -15.81
CA VAL A 658 7.24 -1.13 -16.12
C VAL A 658 6.19 -1.57 -17.14
N GLY A 659 6.58 -2.24 -18.22
CA GLY A 659 5.62 -2.73 -19.21
C GLY A 659 4.65 -3.78 -18.64
N THR A 660 5.10 -4.63 -17.72
CA THR A 660 4.22 -5.56 -16.99
C THR A 660 3.25 -4.82 -16.07
N LEU A 661 3.69 -3.76 -15.41
CA LEU A 661 2.84 -2.88 -14.60
C LEU A 661 1.80 -2.16 -15.45
N MET A 662 2.17 -1.70 -16.66
CA MET A 662 1.23 -1.09 -17.61
C MET A 662 0.15 -2.09 -18.06
N ALA A 663 0.53 -3.33 -18.39
CA ALA A 663 -0.45 -4.38 -18.70
C ALA A 663 -1.38 -4.67 -17.52
N THR A 664 -0.83 -4.72 -16.30
CA THR A 664 -1.60 -4.91 -15.07
C THR A 664 -2.63 -3.78 -14.87
N GLU A 665 -2.22 -2.53 -15.12
CA GLU A 665 -3.11 -1.38 -15.01
C GLU A 665 -4.22 -1.42 -16.08
N ALA A 666 -3.91 -1.82 -17.31
CA ALA A 666 -4.91 -1.99 -18.37
C ALA A 666 -5.94 -3.05 -18.01
N ILE A 667 -5.50 -4.20 -17.49
CA ILE A 667 -6.41 -5.26 -17.03
C ILE A 667 -7.33 -4.73 -15.93
N LYS A 668 -6.80 -3.99 -14.95
CA LYS A 668 -7.61 -3.36 -13.90
C LYS A 668 -8.65 -2.40 -14.46
N VAL A 669 -8.26 -1.53 -15.39
CA VAL A 669 -9.18 -0.59 -16.07
C VAL A 669 -10.33 -1.34 -16.74
N ILE A 670 -10.00 -2.35 -17.55
CA ILE A 670 -11.00 -3.12 -18.31
C ILE A 670 -11.95 -3.87 -17.39
N VAL A 671 -11.41 -4.57 -16.40
CA VAL A 671 -12.18 -5.41 -15.48
C VAL A 671 -13.12 -4.56 -14.61
N GLN A 672 -12.67 -3.41 -14.10
CA GLN A 672 -13.50 -2.49 -13.33
C GLN A 672 -14.55 -1.77 -14.19
N GLY A 673 -14.31 -1.68 -15.50
CA GLY A 673 -15.20 -1.07 -16.48
C GLY A 673 -14.66 0.26 -16.95
N VAL A 674 -14.42 0.34 -18.27
CA VAL A 674 -13.83 1.50 -18.97
C VAL A 674 -14.72 2.73 -18.88
N ASP A 675 -16.05 2.54 -18.77
CA ASP A 675 -17.08 3.59 -18.83
C ASP A 675 -17.59 4.08 -17.46
N GLY A 676 -16.83 3.92 -16.36
CA GLY A 676 -17.17 4.61 -15.10
C GLY A 676 -17.06 3.85 -13.79
N GLY A 677 -16.39 2.68 -13.77
CA GLY A 677 -16.00 2.01 -12.52
C GLY A 677 -14.60 2.41 -12.06
N TYR A 678 -13.66 2.46 -13.00
CA TYR A 678 -12.25 2.77 -12.73
C TYR A 678 -12.06 4.27 -12.44
N GLY A 679 -11.44 4.60 -11.30
CA GLY A 679 -11.12 5.99 -10.91
C GLY A 679 -12.14 6.70 -10.00
N ARG A 680 -13.26 6.07 -9.62
CA ARG A 680 -14.20 6.65 -8.63
C ARG A 680 -13.49 6.89 -7.29
N GLY A 681 -13.46 8.15 -6.84
CA GLY A 681 -12.83 8.55 -5.57
C GLY A 681 -11.30 8.39 -5.52
N ARG A 682 -10.65 7.96 -6.61
CA ARG A 682 -9.21 7.67 -6.63
C ARG A 682 -8.43 8.96 -6.90
N LYS A 683 -7.49 9.28 -6.02
CA LYS A 683 -6.53 10.36 -6.27
C LYS A 683 -5.59 9.95 -7.40
N PRO A 684 -5.30 10.84 -8.37
CA PRO A 684 -4.29 10.58 -9.39
C PRO A 684 -2.93 10.28 -8.76
N THR A 685 -2.23 9.27 -9.25
CA THR A 685 -0.93 8.84 -8.72
C THR A 685 0.04 8.48 -9.84
N MET A 686 1.33 8.71 -9.60
CA MET A 686 2.43 8.20 -10.41
C MET A 686 3.14 7.10 -9.62
N LEU A 687 3.28 5.92 -10.21
CA LEU A 687 4.14 4.88 -9.66
C LEU A 687 5.55 5.09 -10.18
N LEU A 688 6.52 5.10 -9.28
CA LEU A 688 7.95 5.13 -9.55
C LEU A 688 8.54 3.77 -9.18
N TYR A 689 9.42 3.26 -10.03
CA TYR A 689 10.16 2.03 -9.84
C TYR A 689 11.65 2.33 -9.95
N SER A 690 12.45 1.89 -8.99
CA SER A 690 13.90 2.05 -9.01
C SER A 690 14.57 0.69 -8.80
N ALA A 691 15.12 0.11 -9.86
CA ALA A 691 15.71 -1.23 -9.81
C ALA A 691 16.96 -1.31 -8.93
N TRP A 692 17.62 -0.18 -8.67
CA TRP A 692 18.86 -0.10 -7.90
C TRP A 692 18.69 0.50 -6.50
N SER A 693 17.45 0.52 -5.99
CA SER A 693 17.17 0.99 -4.64
C SER A 693 17.90 0.14 -3.60
N ALA A 694 18.72 0.78 -2.75
CA ALA A 694 19.47 0.10 -1.68
C ALA A 694 18.57 -0.53 -0.61
N ASP A 695 17.36 0.01 -0.42
CA ASP A 695 16.31 -0.61 0.39
C ASP A 695 15.23 -1.17 -0.54
N PRO A 696 14.99 -2.49 -0.54
CA PRO A 696 13.91 -3.11 -1.32
C PRO A 696 12.53 -2.49 -1.06
N LYS A 697 12.30 -1.88 0.11
CA LYS A 697 11.05 -1.16 0.43
C LYS A 697 10.85 0.10 -0.41
N ASN A 698 11.92 0.72 -0.88
CA ASN A 698 11.88 1.93 -1.72
C ASN A 698 11.96 1.63 -3.22
N MET A 699 12.04 0.34 -3.59
CA MET A 699 12.05 -0.10 -4.99
C MET A 699 10.78 0.32 -5.73
N PHE A 700 9.65 0.41 -5.03
CA PHE A 700 8.40 0.97 -5.54
C PHE A 700 7.97 2.16 -4.67
N ARG A 701 7.65 3.28 -5.30
CA ARG A 701 7.13 4.46 -4.61
C ARG A 701 5.96 5.05 -5.38
N THR A 702 4.88 5.35 -4.68
CA THR A 702 3.71 6.03 -5.28
C THR A 702 3.70 7.49 -4.88
N VAL A 703 3.63 8.39 -5.86
CA VAL A 703 3.54 9.84 -5.67
C VAL A 703 2.13 10.30 -6.02
N GLY A 704 1.48 11.03 -5.11
CA GLY A 704 0.19 11.68 -5.40
C GLY A 704 0.36 12.81 -6.41
N LEU A 705 -0.42 12.79 -7.48
CA LEU A 705 -0.41 13.81 -8.51
C LEU A 705 -1.49 14.86 -8.26
N ARG A 706 -1.24 16.08 -8.78
CA ARG A 706 -2.27 17.11 -8.84
C ARG A 706 -3.39 16.64 -9.76
N GLY A 707 -4.62 17.03 -9.43
CA GLY A 707 -5.80 16.75 -10.25
C GLY A 707 -5.78 17.51 -11.58
N ARG A 708 -6.81 17.29 -12.38
CA ARG A 708 -7.06 18.03 -13.62
C ARG A 708 -6.95 19.56 -13.39
N ARG A 709 -6.19 20.22 -14.28
CA ARG A 709 -6.04 21.68 -14.32
C ARG A 709 -7.23 22.32 -15.05
N SER A 710 -7.85 23.32 -14.44
CA SER A 710 -8.98 24.06 -15.05
C SER A 710 -8.56 24.85 -16.29
N ASP A 711 -7.31 25.31 -16.32
CA ASP A 711 -6.69 26.10 -17.39
C ASP A 711 -5.92 25.24 -18.42
N CYS A 712 -6.15 23.92 -18.46
CA CYS A 712 -5.48 23.05 -19.41
C CYS A 712 -6.08 23.18 -20.82
N VAL A 713 -5.25 23.46 -21.83
CA VAL A 713 -5.66 23.53 -23.26
C VAL A 713 -6.28 22.22 -23.77
N ALA A 714 -5.90 21.07 -23.21
CA ALA A 714 -6.45 19.77 -23.60
C ALA A 714 -7.77 19.46 -22.89
N CYS A 715 -7.77 19.42 -21.55
CA CYS A 715 -8.91 18.88 -20.78
C CYS A 715 -9.50 19.86 -19.76
N GLY A 716 -9.07 21.12 -19.75
CA GLY A 716 -9.55 22.14 -18.82
C GLY A 716 -10.97 22.59 -19.12
N ASP A 717 -11.61 23.28 -18.17
CA ASP A 717 -12.98 23.79 -18.30
C ASP A 717 -13.04 25.31 -18.54
N ASP A 718 -11.89 25.99 -18.54
CA ASP A 718 -11.85 27.44 -18.74
C ASP A 718 -12.33 27.82 -20.15
N ALA A 719 -13.47 28.50 -20.20
CA ALA A 719 -14.10 28.96 -21.44
C ALA A 719 -13.25 30.01 -22.20
N LYS A 720 -12.26 30.62 -21.54
CA LYS A 720 -11.34 31.60 -22.16
C LYS A 720 -10.24 30.93 -22.98
N ILE A 721 -10.01 29.63 -22.78
CA ILE A 721 -8.93 28.89 -23.45
C ILE A 721 -9.51 28.16 -24.66
N LYS A 722 -8.91 28.37 -25.83
CA LYS A 722 -9.27 27.63 -27.04
C LYS A 722 -8.84 26.17 -26.88
N LYS A 723 -9.81 25.29 -26.59
CA LYS A 723 -9.55 23.87 -26.34
C LYS A 723 -9.06 23.15 -27.61
N LEU A 724 -8.26 22.12 -27.39
CA LEU A 724 -7.96 21.12 -28.41
C LEU A 724 -9.24 20.44 -28.90
N THR A 725 -9.34 20.30 -30.22
CA THR A 725 -10.42 19.61 -30.92
C THR A 725 -9.85 18.60 -31.91
N ARG A 726 -10.67 17.63 -32.33
CA ARG A 726 -10.34 16.69 -33.42
C ARG A 726 -9.75 17.43 -34.64
N GLN A 727 -10.46 18.44 -35.12
CA GLN A 727 -10.03 19.27 -36.24
C GLN A 727 -8.68 19.96 -35.99
N SER A 728 -8.41 20.47 -34.78
CA SER A 728 -7.13 21.12 -34.49
C SER A 728 -5.92 20.18 -34.52
N ILE A 729 -6.13 18.90 -34.18
CA ILE A 729 -5.09 17.87 -34.25
C ILE A 729 -4.90 17.45 -35.71
N GLU A 730 -5.97 17.11 -36.44
CA GLU A 730 -5.91 16.66 -37.85
C GLU A 730 -5.32 17.71 -38.79
N GLU A 731 -5.63 18.99 -38.57
CA GLU A 731 -5.05 20.10 -39.35
C GLU A 731 -3.60 20.44 -38.96
N GLY A 732 -3.03 19.76 -37.95
CA GLY A 732 -1.68 19.99 -37.48
C GLY A 732 -1.47 21.38 -36.87
N ARG A 733 -2.49 21.96 -36.23
CA ARG A 733 -2.36 23.28 -35.58
C ARG A 733 -1.37 23.28 -34.42
N ILE A 734 -1.10 22.10 -33.86
CA ILE A 734 0.04 21.87 -32.97
C ILE A 734 1.05 21.00 -33.74
N ASP A 735 2.21 21.59 -34.02
CA ASP A 735 3.40 20.82 -34.38
C ASP A 735 4.04 20.32 -33.07
N TYR A 736 3.83 19.06 -32.74
CA TYR A 736 4.32 18.45 -31.50
C TYR A 736 5.83 18.35 -31.44
N VAL A 737 6.50 18.22 -32.60
CA VAL A 737 7.96 18.16 -32.69
C VAL A 737 8.53 19.54 -32.37
N SER A 738 8.02 20.58 -33.03
CA SER A 738 8.39 21.97 -32.73
C SER A 738 8.01 22.38 -31.30
N PHE A 739 6.86 21.95 -30.80
CA PHE A 739 6.43 22.19 -29.41
C PHE A 739 7.41 21.62 -28.39
N CYS A 740 8.00 20.46 -28.67
CA CYS A 740 9.03 19.85 -27.84
C CYS A 740 10.45 20.37 -28.12
N GLY A 741 10.59 21.42 -28.93
CA GLY A 741 11.86 22.05 -29.28
C GLY A 741 12.70 21.27 -30.29
N GLY A 742 12.11 20.29 -30.99
CA GLY A 742 12.73 19.66 -32.14
C GLY A 742 12.72 20.59 -33.36
N PRO A 743 13.67 20.45 -34.31
CA PRO A 743 13.60 21.16 -35.57
C PRO A 743 12.33 20.73 -36.35
N PRO A 744 11.61 21.66 -37.01
CA PRO A 744 10.64 21.27 -38.03
C PRO A 744 11.32 20.37 -39.07
N GLU A 745 10.60 19.40 -39.66
CA GLU A 745 11.14 18.41 -40.62
C GLU A 745 11.94 19.04 -41.78
N ASP A 746 11.72 20.33 -42.06
CA ASP A 746 12.27 21.05 -43.21
C ASP A 746 13.42 22.03 -42.87
N VAL A 747 13.89 22.12 -41.60
CA VAL A 747 14.78 23.22 -41.16
C VAL A 747 15.97 22.73 -40.30
N LYS A 748 17.19 23.00 -40.75
CA LYS A 748 18.40 22.88 -39.90
C LYS A 748 18.49 24.07 -38.95
N LEU A 749 18.58 23.80 -37.65
CA LEU A 749 18.79 24.84 -36.64
C LEU A 749 20.26 25.30 -36.61
N LEU A 750 20.48 26.62 -36.58
CA LEU A 750 21.80 27.21 -36.37
C LEU A 750 22.38 26.81 -34.99
N THR A 751 23.71 26.78 -34.85
CA THR A 751 24.40 26.56 -33.57
C THR A 751 24.09 27.67 -32.55
N GLY A 752 24.24 27.39 -31.26
CA GLY A 752 23.81 28.29 -30.17
C GLY A 752 24.38 29.71 -30.24
N GLU A 753 25.60 29.87 -30.78
CA GLU A 753 26.28 31.16 -30.95
C GLU A 753 25.64 32.07 -32.01
N HIS A 754 24.83 31.50 -32.90
CA HIS A 754 24.18 32.20 -34.01
C HIS A 754 22.68 32.44 -33.78
N ARG A 755 22.16 32.08 -32.59
CA ARG A 755 20.77 32.32 -32.21
C ARG A 755 20.69 33.62 -31.41
N ILE A 756 19.75 34.50 -31.77
CA ILE A 756 19.44 35.72 -31.01
C ILE A 756 18.02 35.61 -30.44
N ARG A 757 17.80 36.16 -29.24
CA ARG A 757 16.45 36.21 -28.66
C ARG A 757 15.62 37.28 -29.35
N ALA A 758 14.31 37.08 -29.45
CA ALA A 758 13.39 38.03 -30.08
C ALA A 758 13.39 39.41 -29.39
N ASP A 759 13.45 39.44 -28.06
CA ASP A 759 13.54 40.69 -27.32
C ASP A 759 14.88 41.41 -27.55
N GLU A 760 15.94 40.65 -27.81
CA GLU A 760 17.26 41.16 -28.18
C GLU A 760 17.28 41.68 -29.62
N PHE A 761 16.61 41.01 -30.56
CA PHE A 761 16.39 41.49 -31.92
C PHE A 761 15.59 42.80 -31.94
N ILE A 762 14.53 42.88 -31.13
CA ILE A 762 13.69 44.09 -30.99
C ILE A 762 14.47 45.23 -30.35
N LYS A 763 15.26 44.97 -29.29
CA LYS A 763 16.15 45.97 -28.66
C LYS A 763 17.26 46.47 -29.58
N ARG A 764 17.77 45.61 -30.47
CA ARG A 764 18.74 45.98 -31.52
C ARG A 764 18.11 46.82 -32.64
N GLY A 765 16.78 46.90 -32.71
CA GLY A 765 16.01 47.53 -33.79
C GLY A 765 15.30 48.83 -33.42
N ASN A 766 15.89 49.69 -32.59
CA ASN A 766 15.28 50.98 -32.19
C ASN A 766 15.38 52.11 -33.26
N ASP A 767 15.35 51.74 -34.54
CA ASP A 767 14.89 52.60 -35.64
C ASP A 767 14.14 51.69 -36.63
N SER A 768 12.92 51.32 -36.24
CA SER A 768 12.11 50.25 -36.82
C SER A 768 11.65 50.49 -38.27
N GLN A 769 11.91 51.66 -38.85
CA GLN A 769 11.72 51.89 -40.30
C GLN A 769 13.00 51.73 -41.12
N ILE A 770 14.17 52.16 -40.61
CA ILE A 770 15.44 52.05 -41.35
C ILE A 770 15.96 50.60 -41.30
N ALA A 771 15.80 49.91 -40.16
CA ALA A 771 16.15 48.51 -40.03
C ALA A 771 15.24 47.61 -40.88
N ALA A 772 13.94 47.90 -40.93
CA ALA A 772 13.01 47.18 -41.80
C ALA A 772 13.31 47.41 -43.28
N GLN A 773 13.65 48.65 -43.68
CA GLN A 773 13.93 48.96 -45.08
C GLN A 773 15.27 48.40 -45.56
N LYS A 774 16.33 48.45 -44.74
CA LYS A 774 17.61 47.77 -45.03
C LYS A 774 17.49 46.25 -45.03
N PHE A 775 16.62 45.70 -44.19
CA PHE A 775 16.32 44.26 -44.17
C PHE A 775 15.50 43.83 -45.40
N ILE A 776 14.56 44.67 -45.88
CA ILE A 776 13.80 44.47 -47.12
C ILE A 776 14.70 44.62 -48.37
N GLU A 777 15.63 45.58 -48.39
CA GLU A 777 16.61 45.73 -49.47
C GLU A 777 17.58 44.54 -49.53
N TRP A 778 17.97 44.00 -48.37
CA TRP A 778 18.75 42.77 -48.26
C TRP A 778 17.94 41.51 -48.67
N ASP A 779 16.65 41.43 -48.32
CA ASP A 779 15.69 40.38 -48.72
C ASP A 779 15.53 40.30 -50.26
N GLN A 780 15.36 41.46 -50.91
CA GLN A 780 15.23 41.56 -52.37
C GLN A 780 16.51 41.15 -53.12
N GLN A 781 17.69 41.35 -52.54
CA GLN A 781 18.96 40.94 -53.15
C GLN A 781 19.26 39.44 -52.98
N ASN A 782 18.71 38.76 -51.98
CA ASN A 782 19.15 37.40 -51.59
C ASN A 782 18.14 36.26 -51.87
N SER A 783 16.94 36.58 -52.36
CA SER A 783 15.93 35.60 -52.83
C SER A 783 15.51 34.55 -51.79
N VAL A 784 15.17 34.97 -50.57
CA VAL A 784 14.78 34.06 -49.48
C VAL A 784 13.27 33.75 -49.53
N ARG A 785 12.87 32.47 -49.46
CA ARG A 785 11.46 32.05 -49.33
C ARG A 785 11.01 32.16 -47.87
N ARG A 786 9.89 32.87 -47.63
CA ARG A 786 9.30 33.08 -46.29
C ARG A 786 8.54 31.83 -45.81
N LYS A 787 8.63 31.52 -44.50
CA LYS A 787 7.58 30.79 -43.75
C LYS A 787 7.47 31.40 -42.35
N TRP A 788 6.27 31.88 -42.00
CA TRP A 788 5.97 32.48 -40.70
C TRP A 788 5.64 31.37 -39.70
N ILE A 789 6.33 31.33 -38.55
CA ILE A 789 6.02 30.42 -37.44
C ILE A 789 5.40 31.28 -36.35
N GLY A 790 4.11 31.08 -36.09
CA GLY A 790 3.35 31.86 -35.12
C GLY A 790 3.47 31.36 -33.67
N ASP A 791 3.33 32.30 -32.76
CA ASP A 791 3.08 32.23 -31.30
C ASP A 791 3.84 31.17 -30.48
N ILE A 792 5.03 31.58 -30.04
CA ILE A 792 5.63 31.09 -28.79
C ILE A 792 5.43 32.19 -27.74
N GLU A 793 4.66 31.90 -26.70
CA GLU A 793 4.58 32.67 -25.44
C GLU A 793 3.86 34.04 -25.42
N GLY A 794 2.86 34.34 -26.25
CA GLY A 794 2.06 35.58 -26.05
C GLY A 794 2.87 36.89 -26.11
N GLU A 795 4.08 36.84 -26.67
CA GLU A 795 4.96 37.94 -27.04
C GLU A 795 5.62 37.55 -28.38
N PRO A 796 5.80 38.49 -29.33
CA PRO A 796 6.18 38.15 -30.71
C PRO A 796 7.67 37.78 -30.84
N ALA A 797 7.96 36.56 -31.29
CA ALA A 797 9.31 36.13 -31.67
C ALA A 797 9.42 35.80 -33.17
N VAL A 798 10.43 36.36 -33.85
CA VAL A 798 10.76 36.09 -35.26
C VAL A 798 12.09 35.34 -35.34
N VAL A 799 12.14 34.23 -36.06
CA VAL A 799 13.38 33.52 -36.42
C VAL A 799 13.60 33.68 -37.93
N VAL A 800 14.75 34.24 -38.32
CA VAL A 800 15.15 34.39 -39.74
C VAL A 800 15.99 33.18 -40.14
N VAL A 801 15.65 32.55 -41.27
CA VAL A 801 16.37 31.42 -41.86
C VAL A 801 17.35 31.94 -42.91
N VAL A 802 18.61 31.51 -42.86
CA VAL A 802 19.58 31.67 -43.97
C VAL A 802 20.06 30.28 -44.37
N ASP A 803 20.02 30.01 -45.68
CA ASP A 803 20.46 28.76 -46.30
C ASP A 803 21.99 28.61 -46.16
N GLU A 804 22.45 27.45 -45.67
CA GLU A 804 23.86 27.16 -45.34
C GLU A 804 24.78 27.24 -46.58
N GLU A 805 24.23 27.09 -47.79
CA GLU A 805 25.00 27.04 -49.05
C GLU A 805 25.58 28.39 -49.53
N LYS A 806 25.34 29.50 -48.82
CA LYS A 806 25.82 30.86 -49.22
C LYS A 806 26.91 31.47 -48.32
N LEU A 807 27.45 30.74 -47.35
CA LEU A 807 28.52 31.26 -46.48
C LEU A 807 29.91 31.16 -47.16
N PRO A 808 30.75 32.20 -47.14
CA PRO A 808 32.09 32.15 -47.73
C PRO A 808 33.02 31.24 -46.90
N PRO A 809 33.98 30.53 -47.55
CA PRO A 809 34.85 29.59 -46.86
C PRO A 809 35.93 30.33 -46.04
N ILE A 810 36.19 29.84 -44.83
CA ILE A 810 37.27 30.33 -43.96
C ILE A 810 38.44 29.34 -44.03
N GLU A 811 39.61 29.80 -44.49
CA GLU A 811 40.85 29.02 -44.60
C GLU A 811 41.57 28.81 -43.25
N PRO A 812 42.36 27.72 -43.09
CA PRO A 812 43.07 27.42 -41.84
C PRO A 812 44.50 28.00 -41.81
N ARG A 813 44.99 28.39 -40.62
CA ARG A 813 46.42 28.63 -40.35
C ARG A 813 46.89 27.99 -39.04
N ALA A 814 48.15 27.54 -39.06
CA ALA A 814 48.76 26.50 -38.25
C ALA A 814 49.49 26.96 -36.95
N GLU A 815 49.73 25.94 -36.09
CA GLU A 815 50.57 25.74 -34.86
C GLU A 815 51.95 26.45 -34.75
N PRO A 816 52.69 26.54 -33.58
CA PRO A 816 53.10 25.40 -32.68
C PRO A 816 53.56 25.58 -31.17
N VAL A 817 53.54 24.44 -30.41
CA VAL A 817 54.56 23.79 -29.49
C VAL A 817 55.02 24.34 -28.08
N LEU A 818 54.89 23.43 -27.07
CA LEU A 818 55.65 23.00 -25.82
C LEU A 818 56.32 23.91 -24.72
N ALA A 819 56.01 23.52 -23.46
CA ALA A 819 56.87 23.06 -22.32
C ALA A 819 57.49 23.99 -21.22
N ALA A 820 57.52 23.39 -19.99
CA ALA A 820 58.22 23.70 -18.71
C ALA A 820 57.54 24.75 -17.79
N THR A 821 57.21 24.56 -16.49
CA THR A 821 57.79 23.88 -15.30
C THR A 821 56.62 23.64 -14.28
N VAL A 822 56.58 22.62 -13.41
CA VAL A 822 57.01 22.63 -11.98
C VAL A 822 56.90 21.21 -11.39
N PRO A 823 58.03 20.51 -11.14
CA PRO A 823 58.07 19.43 -10.16
C PRO A 823 59.32 19.53 -9.26
N LEU A 824 59.16 19.93 -7.99
CA LEU A 824 60.24 19.79 -6.99
C LEU A 824 59.78 19.60 -5.53
N LEU A 825 58.49 19.60 -5.20
CA LEU A 825 58.04 19.65 -3.79
C LEU A 825 57.40 18.37 -3.21
N LEU A 826 57.19 17.32 -4.00
CA LEU A 826 56.48 16.12 -3.54
C LEU A 826 57.36 14.99 -2.97
N ILE A 827 58.69 15.15 -2.99
CA ILE A 827 59.62 14.08 -2.58
C ILE A 827 59.82 13.98 -1.06
N LEU A 828 59.46 15.01 -0.27
CA LEU A 828 59.80 15.02 1.17
C LEU A 828 58.79 14.35 2.11
N ALA A 829 57.53 14.13 1.71
CA ALA A 829 56.48 13.70 2.66
C ALA A 829 56.24 12.17 2.72
N LEU A 830 56.85 11.41 1.81
CA LEU A 830 56.59 9.96 1.65
C LEU A 830 57.29 9.08 2.71
N ILE A 831 58.20 9.63 3.52
CA ILE A 831 59.11 8.84 4.36
C ILE A 831 58.49 8.35 5.69
N LEU A 832 57.32 8.85 6.15
CA LEU A 832 56.91 8.66 7.56
C LEU A 832 55.57 7.97 7.85
N GLY A 833 54.70 7.73 6.86
CA GLY A 833 53.29 7.39 7.15
C GLY A 833 52.89 5.92 7.13
N LEU A 834 53.85 4.99 7.04
CA LEU A 834 53.58 3.59 6.74
C LEU A 834 54.08 2.68 7.87
N ALA A 835 53.44 2.78 9.03
CA ALA A 835 53.54 1.76 10.07
C ALA A 835 52.29 1.79 10.97
N LEU A 836 51.50 0.70 10.91
CA LEU A 836 50.53 0.19 11.91
C LEU A 836 49.14 0.84 11.88
N GLY A 837 47.98 0.16 11.75
CA GLY A 837 47.61 -1.25 11.88
C GLY A 837 46.50 -1.49 12.93
N LEU A 838 45.27 -1.80 12.47
CA LEU A 838 44.23 -2.73 13.02
C LEU A 838 43.60 -2.58 14.45
N ARG A 839 42.25 -2.51 14.56
CA ARG A 839 41.26 -3.47 15.22
C ARG A 839 39.87 -2.84 15.53
N GLY A 840 38.81 -3.68 15.63
CA GLY A 840 37.36 -3.31 15.57
C GLY A 840 36.56 -3.12 16.89
N GLY A 841 35.21 -3.03 16.82
CA GLY A 841 34.29 -3.02 17.99
C GLY A 841 32.95 -2.22 17.88
N SER A 842 31.88 -2.71 18.51
CA SER A 842 30.42 -2.40 18.41
C SER A 842 29.81 -1.23 19.25
N GLY A 843 28.65 -0.67 18.82
CA GLY A 843 27.52 -0.23 19.69
C GLY A 843 27.32 1.27 20.06
N ARG A 844 26.05 1.66 20.28
CA ARG A 844 25.45 2.90 20.88
C ARG A 844 25.04 4.05 19.94
N GLY A 845 24.01 4.80 20.39
CA GLY A 845 23.29 5.85 19.65
C GLY A 845 24.22 6.78 18.88
N GLN A 846 23.90 7.03 17.61
CA GLN A 846 24.75 7.86 16.76
C GLN A 846 24.66 9.32 17.21
N ASN A 847 25.59 9.72 18.06
CA ASN A 847 26.11 11.09 18.06
C ASN A 847 26.46 11.40 16.60
N LEU A 848 25.74 12.33 15.99
CA LEU A 848 26.06 12.79 14.64
C LEU A 848 27.48 13.38 14.66
N PRO A 849 28.31 13.08 13.65
CA PRO A 849 29.70 13.50 13.61
C PRO A 849 29.81 14.99 13.27
N LEU A 850 29.32 15.89 14.12
CA LEU A 850 29.42 17.35 13.93
C LEU A 850 30.82 17.86 14.30
N PRO A 851 31.30 18.96 13.69
CA PRO A 851 32.58 19.57 14.04
C PRO A 851 32.65 19.89 15.54
N SER A 852 33.70 19.42 16.22
CA SER A 852 33.98 19.68 17.63
C SER A 852 35.51 19.63 17.86
N ASP A 853 36.00 20.12 19.00
CA ASP A 853 37.44 20.10 19.35
C ASP A 853 38.07 18.69 19.34
N HIS A 854 37.23 17.63 19.27
CA HIS A 854 37.59 16.22 19.11
C HIS A 854 36.76 15.53 17.99
N GLY A 855 36.49 16.23 16.89
CA GLY A 855 35.59 15.84 15.80
C GLY A 855 36.09 14.69 14.90
N GLY A 856 36.33 13.51 15.46
CA GLY A 856 36.73 12.29 14.77
C GLY A 856 37.87 11.56 15.50
N PRO A 857 38.31 10.37 15.03
CA PRO A 857 37.92 9.75 13.77
C PRO A 857 36.58 9.01 13.82
N TYR A 858 35.77 9.24 12.80
CA TYR A 858 34.57 8.48 12.47
C TYR A 858 34.93 7.38 11.46
N THR A 859 34.19 6.28 11.45
CA THR A 859 34.38 5.18 10.49
C THR A 859 33.09 4.95 9.73
N GLY A 860 33.19 4.82 8.40
CA GLY A 860 32.06 4.58 7.52
C GLY A 860 32.52 4.11 6.15
N ASP A 861 31.58 3.98 5.23
CA ASP A 861 31.88 3.62 3.85
C ASP A 861 32.35 4.83 3.05
N LEU A 862 33.39 4.62 2.24
CA LEU A 862 33.83 5.49 1.16
C LEU A 862 33.29 4.93 -0.14
N THR A 863 32.58 5.77 -0.88
CA THR A 863 32.22 5.54 -2.29
C THR A 863 32.75 6.68 -3.13
N TYR A 864 32.54 6.62 -4.45
CA TYR A 864 32.86 7.73 -5.32
C TYR A 864 31.75 8.13 -6.28
N TYR A 865 31.75 9.40 -6.67
CA TYR A 865 30.83 10.00 -7.61
C TYR A 865 31.56 10.90 -8.63
N GLU A 866 30.87 11.18 -9.74
CA GLU A 866 31.29 12.21 -10.70
C GLU A 866 30.64 13.54 -10.30
N PRO A 867 31.43 14.54 -9.84
CA PRO A 867 30.89 15.77 -9.28
C PRO A 867 30.38 16.74 -10.35
N GLY A 868 29.43 17.57 -9.95
CA GLY A 868 28.86 18.68 -10.73
C GLY A 868 28.63 19.89 -9.82
N LEU A 869 27.46 20.54 -9.91
CA LEU A 869 27.04 21.56 -8.96
C LEU A 869 26.61 20.91 -7.64
N GLY A 870 27.44 21.02 -6.60
CA GLY A 870 27.16 20.45 -5.28
C GLY A 870 26.21 21.30 -4.43
N ALA A 871 25.67 20.71 -3.36
CA ALA A 871 24.74 21.36 -2.41
C ALA A 871 25.30 22.62 -1.73
N CYS A 872 26.61 22.83 -1.74
CA CYS A 872 27.26 24.06 -1.29
C CYS A 872 27.28 25.18 -2.35
N GLY A 873 26.69 24.96 -3.53
CA GLY A 873 26.68 25.90 -4.65
C GLY A 873 28.01 25.95 -5.41
N ILE A 874 28.91 25.00 -5.18
CA ILE A 874 30.24 24.92 -5.80
C ILE A 874 30.18 23.88 -6.94
N THR A 875 30.48 24.31 -8.16
CA THR A 875 30.67 23.38 -9.29
C THR A 875 32.08 22.82 -9.23
N SER A 876 32.21 21.50 -9.20
CA SER A 876 33.50 20.82 -9.02
C SER A 876 33.71 19.72 -10.05
N SER A 877 34.96 19.35 -10.33
CA SER A 877 35.34 18.31 -11.28
C SER A 877 35.88 17.05 -10.61
N SER A 878 35.86 15.90 -11.31
CA SER A 878 36.30 14.60 -10.74
C SER A 878 37.77 14.52 -10.35
N ASN A 879 38.58 15.51 -10.75
CA ASN A 879 39.98 15.64 -10.39
C ASN A 879 40.22 16.39 -9.07
N GLU A 880 39.18 16.96 -8.46
CA GLU A 880 39.28 17.73 -7.21
C GLU A 880 39.11 16.86 -5.96
N LYS A 881 39.78 17.23 -4.87
CA LYS A 881 39.67 16.52 -3.57
C LYS A 881 38.51 17.07 -2.77
N ILE A 882 37.33 16.62 -3.15
CA ILE A 882 36.08 17.04 -2.52
C ILE A 882 35.28 15.83 -2.03
N VAL A 883 34.35 16.11 -1.13
CA VAL A 883 33.48 15.12 -0.52
C VAL A 883 32.04 15.62 -0.44
N ALA A 884 31.12 14.70 -0.68
CA ALA A 884 29.74 14.78 -0.27
C ALA A 884 29.56 14.07 1.07
N ILE A 885 29.26 14.82 2.14
CA ILE A 885 28.99 14.24 3.47
C ILE A 885 27.52 13.82 3.59
N SER A 886 27.21 12.87 4.47
CA SER A 886 25.83 12.38 4.64
C SER A 886 24.81 13.49 4.85
N HIS A 887 23.65 13.36 4.22
CA HIS A 887 22.51 14.24 4.44
C HIS A 887 22.12 14.38 5.91
N ARG A 888 22.30 13.33 6.72
CA ARG A 888 21.99 13.38 8.15
C ARG A 888 22.89 14.36 8.90
N LEU A 889 24.13 14.49 8.46
CA LEU A 889 25.11 15.41 9.02
C LEU A 889 24.94 16.82 8.43
N PHE A 890 24.78 16.90 7.12
CA PHE A 890 24.59 18.16 6.39
C PHE A 890 23.33 18.90 6.87
N ASP A 891 22.19 18.20 6.97
CA ASP A 891 20.92 18.82 7.37
C ASP A 891 20.88 19.20 8.84
N ALA A 892 21.53 18.40 9.69
CA ALA A 892 21.60 18.69 11.13
C ALA A 892 22.39 19.96 11.45
N ALA A 893 23.35 20.34 10.58
CA ALA A 893 24.15 21.56 10.74
C ALA A 893 23.53 22.80 10.04
N GLN A 894 22.47 22.62 9.25
CA GLN A 894 21.85 23.72 8.50
C GLN A 894 21.13 24.70 9.44
N THR A 895 21.53 25.97 9.43
CA THR A 895 20.95 27.03 10.28
C THR A 895 19.95 27.95 9.56
N GLY A 896 19.80 27.83 8.23
CA GLY A 896 18.90 28.65 7.40
C GLY A 896 18.31 27.93 6.18
N SER A 897 17.52 28.61 5.34
CA SER A 897 16.85 27.99 4.18
C SER A 897 17.69 27.86 2.91
N ASP A 898 18.84 28.54 2.84
CA ASP A 898 19.78 28.45 1.72
C ASP A 898 20.83 27.33 2.00
N PRO A 899 20.82 26.22 1.23
CA PRO A 899 21.77 25.12 1.43
C PRO A 899 23.21 25.51 1.09
N ASN A 900 23.42 26.53 0.24
CA ASN A 900 24.77 27.01 -0.10
C ASN A 900 25.45 27.71 1.08
N ALA A 901 24.66 28.15 2.07
CA ALA A 901 25.12 28.79 3.29
C ALA A 901 25.26 27.81 4.47
N ASN A 902 25.29 26.49 4.22
CA ASN A 902 25.47 25.50 5.28
C ASN A 902 26.84 25.71 5.98
N PRO A 903 26.91 25.72 7.33
CA PRO A 903 28.16 25.90 8.06
C PRO A 903 29.23 24.85 7.77
N LEU A 904 28.86 23.68 7.26
CA LEU A 904 29.80 22.63 6.87
C LEU A 904 30.37 22.83 5.47
N CYS A 905 29.75 23.67 4.62
CA CYS A 905 30.28 23.95 3.29
C CYS A 905 31.66 24.62 3.37
N GLY A 906 32.64 24.07 2.63
CA GLY A 906 34.03 24.54 2.65
C GLY A 906 34.87 24.06 3.83
N THR A 907 34.26 23.43 4.84
CA THR A 907 35.02 22.75 5.89
C THR A 907 35.75 21.54 5.31
N LYS A 908 36.83 21.11 5.97
CA LYS A 908 37.66 20.02 5.47
C LYS A 908 37.57 18.82 6.38
N ILE A 909 37.62 17.64 5.79
CA ILE A 909 37.81 16.38 6.49
C ILE A 909 39.08 15.72 5.98
N ARG A 910 39.71 14.90 6.82
CA ARG A 910 40.78 14.00 6.40
C ARG A 910 40.25 12.59 6.39
N ALA A 911 40.11 12.00 5.20
CA ALA A 911 39.75 10.59 5.03
C ALA A 911 41.00 9.73 4.94
N LYS A 912 41.00 8.58 5.61
CA LYS A 912 42.12 7.67 5.77
C LYS A 912 41.69 6.23 5.56
N ARG A 913 42.46 5.46 4.78
CA ARG A 913 42.23 4.04 4.53
C ARG A 913 43.54 3.27 4.48
N TYR A 914 43.57 2.09 5.08
CA TYR A 914 44.70 1.17 5.01
C TYR A 914 44.47 0.09 3.93
N LYS A 915 45.46 -0.17 3.08
CA LYS A 915 45.45 -1.25 2.07
C LYS A 915 46.61 -2.21 2.34
N GLU A 916 46.30 -3.51 2.51
CA GLU A 916 47.29 -4.55 2.79
C GLU A 916 48.31 -4.64 1.62
N GLY A 917 49.61 -4.53 1.92
CA GLY A 917 50.68 -4.45 0.91
C GLY A 917 51.00 -3.05 0.36
N VAL A 918 50.21 -2.01 0.67
CA VAL A 918 50.40 -0.63 0.15
C VAL A 918 50.45 0.45 1.25
N GLY A 919 49.91 0.19 2.46
CA GLY A 919 49.98 1.11 3.61
C GLY A 919 48.74 1.95 3.91
N GLU A 920 48.83 2.83 4.91
CA GLU A 920 47.80 3.86 5.19
C GLU A 920 47.93 4.96 4.13
N ARG A 921 46.85 5.21 3.40
CA ARG A 921 46.70 6.37 2.52
C ARG A 921 45.67 7.32 3.13
N SER A 922 45.90 8.62 3.00
CA SER A 922 44.97 9.64 3.47
C SER A 922 44.82 10.76 2.46
N VAL A 923 43.62 11.30 2.33
CA VAL A 923 43.29 12.42 1.45
C VAL A 923 42.47 13.46 2.24
N ASP A 924 42.86 14.72 2.12
CA ASP A 924 42.08 15.85 2.65
C ASP A 924 41.03 16.24 1.64
N LEU A 925 39.79 16.32 2.09
CA LEU A 925 38.63 16.53 1.24
C LEU A 925 37.88 17.75 1.73
N THR A 926 37.50 18.62 0.80
CA THR A 926 36.66 19.77 1.10
C THR A 926 35.19 19.37 0.94
N VAL A 927 34.37 19.67 1.94
CA VAL A 927 32.93 19.46 1.85
C VAL A 927 32.33 20.45 0.88
N VAL A 928 31.81 19.95 -0.24
CA VAL A 928 31.17 20.80 -1.27
C VAL A 928 29.78 20.31 -1.66
N ASP A 929 29.38 19.15 -1.15
CA ASP A 929 28.14 18.51 -1.53
C ASP A 929 27.53 17.68 -0.39
N ARG A 930 26.31 17.20 -0.62
CA ARG A 930 25.50 16.45 0.32
C ARG A 930 25.14 15.09 -0.28
N CYS A 931 25.59 14.03 0.35
CA CYS A 931 25.28 12.66 -0.05
C CYS A 931 23.94 12.19 0.54
N VAL A 932 22.90 12.10 -0.31
CA VAL A 932 21.55 11.65 0.10
C VAL A 932 21.49 10.16 0.47
N GLY A 933 22.40 9.35 -0.07
CA GLY A 933 22.45 7.89 0.15
C GLY A 933 23.38 7.41 1.27
N CYS A 934 24.21 8.30 1.85
CA CYS A 934 25.25 7.94 2.82
C CYS A 934 24.69 7.81 4.25
N ALA A 935 25.10 6.78 5.02
CA ALA A 935 24.86 6.72 6.46
C ALA A 935 25.63 7.85 7.19
N ALA A 936 25.33 8.11 8.47
CA ALA A 936 25.81 9.30 9.18
C ALA A 936 27.34 9.52 9.15
N THR A 937 28.12 8.44 9.05
CA THR A 937 29.59 8.46 8.99
C THR A 937 30.13 8.03 7.62
N ASP A 938 29.29 7.78 6.63
CA ASP A 938 29.72 7.47 5.26
C ASP A 938 30.02 8.76 4.49
N ILE A 939 30.97 8.69 3.55
CA ILE A 939 31.40 9.81 2.73
C ILE A 939 31.54 9.38 1.26
N ASP A 940 31.11 10.25 0.35
CA ASP A 940 31.20 10.01 -1.09
C ASP A 940 32.15 11.02 -1.71
N VAL A 941 33.16 10.58 -2.46
CA VAL A 941 34.26 11.45 -2.93
C VAL A 941 34.43 11.41 -4.44
N THR A 942 35.23 12.29 -5.03
CA THR A 942 35.50 12.18 -6.47
C THR A 942 36.28 10.93 -6.82
N THR A 943 36.20 10.49 -8.09
CA THR A 943 37.01 9.37 -8.59
C THR A 943 38.51 9.58 -8.37
N SER A 944 39.02 10.80 -8.46
CA SER A 944 40.43 11.08 -8.15
C SER A 944 40.76 10.97 -6.66
N ALA A 945 39.87 11.41 -5.76
CA ALA A 945 40.01 11.25 -4.32
C ALA A 945 39.90 9.77 -3.90
N PHE A 946 39.00 9.02 -4.54
CA PHE A 946 38.82 7.61 -4.29
C PHE A 946 40.02 6.78 -4.71
N ARG A 947 40.60 7.05 -5.89
CA ARG A 947 41.84 6.40 -6.38
C ARG A 947 43.02 6.55 -5.41
N GLU A 948 43.00 7.61 -4.59
CA GLU A 948 44.02 7.79 -3.55
C GLU A 948 43.80 6.87 -2.34
N LEU A 949 42.58 6.39 -2.10
CA LEU A 949 42.26 5.52 -0.96
C LEU A 949 42.00 4.05 -1.37
N ALA A 950 41.58 3.77 -2.60
CA ALA A 950 41.24 2.44 -3.11
C ALA A 950 41.27 2.35 -4.65
N ASP A 951 41.37 1.13 -5.18
CA ASP A 951 41.20 0.89 -6.63
C ASP A 951 39.71 1.05 -6.98
N LEU A 952 39.41 1.72 -8.10
CA LEU A 952 38.03 2.01 -8.50
C LEU A 952 37.16 0.76 -8.62
N ASP A 953 37.73 -0.38 -9.04
CA ASP A 953 37.01 -1.64 -9.23
C ASP A 953 36.40 -2.20 -7.93
N LEU A 954 36.88 -1.72 -6.77
CA LEU A 954 36.30 -2.09 -5.47
C LEU A 954 34.95 -1.41 -5.23
N GLY A 955 34.68 -0.26 -5.86
CA GLY A 955 33.40 0.48 -5.84
C GLY A 955 33.00 1.10 -4.49
N ARG A 956 33.19 0.37 -3.40
CA ARG A 956 32.89 0.75 -2.02
C ARG A 956 33.94 0.14 -1.11
N VAL A 957 34.49 0.96 -0.23
CA VAL A 957 35.50 0.50 0.73
C VAL A 957 35.32 1.19 2.08
N THR A 958 35.70 0.55 3.17
CA THR A 958 35.66 1.20 4.49
C THR A 958 36.78 2.25 4.62
N VAL A 959 36.45 3.42 5.19
CA VAL A 959 37.34 4.55 5.45
C VAL A 959 37.13 5.10 6.86
N SER A 960 38.15 5.72 7.41
CA SER A 960 38.05 6.51 8.63
C SER A 960 38.29 7.98 8.33
N TRP A 961 37.50 8.90 8.87
CA TRP A 961 37.69 10.33 8.62
C TRP A 961 37.45 11.20 9.86
N SER A 962 38.10 12.36 9.91
CA SER A 962 37.93 13.37 10.98
C SER A 962 37.76 14.75 10.38
N TRP A 963 37.03 15.63 11.06
CA TRP A 963 37.04 17.06 10.76
C TRP A 963 38.44 17.63 10.95
N LEU A 964 38.85 18.49 10.04
CA LEU A 964 39.99 19.36 10.21
C LEU A 964 39.45 20.67 10.79
N GLY A 965 39.82 20.94 12.05
CA GLY A 965 39.41 22.14 12.79
C GLY A 965 39.95 23.43 12.22
#